data_AF-A0A812MAE3-F1
#
_entry.id   AF-A0A812MAE3-F1
#
_cell.length_a   1.000
_cell.length_b   1.000
_cell.length_c   1.000
_cell.angle_alpha   90.00
_cell.angle_beta   90.00
_cell.angle_gamma   90.00
#
_symmetry.space_group_name_H-M   'P 1'
#
loop_
_entity.id
_entity.type
_entity.pdbx_description
1 polymer ?
#
loop_
_entity_poly.entity_id
_entity_poly.type
_entity_poly.pdbx_seq_one_letter_code
_entity_poly.pdbx_strand_id
1 'polypeptide(L)'
;MSAWQQRVFDEVARRASEQSRAAEPKLLHLLDSGDFRSHLSKCCPSLVNLPSEELMERLSKQLEVAEVCSGFPAMHDPSQTGDSAGMSISFGLTGSFFLNDWEAVLLHSANPHSVWHKIEATYVAYSVDSTLQEVLVKKWFGGCSGVPLPQQRYSLNECYGTADQNFVMRFTAASGISEMVSLSIWTAIHQTGASDLESPAGTRVVPCPSRLPLVTQVHVADGECHIHVRKNNTEAFLMQDRAETIQYELKPFRMPAAPATLIEAGERPVYSMVNLNMIDAGSPLYGDVSAVFSNKHILNSTLLSSVDSGFFQQYCINGKTFPRLSYNCSAETAFEGLGTFLHNRHLFVNNMEFWKSGGTVQSAFQRGQLPWGSSPVPGHLFLNYLEATHLSKLHYPEAIRFLIGTFPVLFGTELGANLQIWAKSRGWVLVWALGLNDKALLRPTRDFDFSPLLQDVDFKVNGRMVDPIVLGHTTATVGPPVQLDVVNDFEKLWAEVGAVRGQTKQLTNQTVANKWQQAMLHFPQLLLRPLLGEDCTKQLRHAECVGVTLDGGTSYAPVSNSRQVGTTLLSSAQNFTEANDLGLVYAQAAQAAQAAQVPSRQGWEVALAVYVEMGSMRKVATTPVATPVATPATAAPNPPRGVSAPSATPSECSTVVRHGQFNTTACDEATDDSDPDVSSWHGRGQQQSLQDVLAFLDQKEREVSMIFSKTRNQLLQAMPMPPSTDGSGSAVTARSDEATVRWREFGEPFYRAISLQRQREKENQTLREMVALKKLELEKLLTALRAGSQTVKAVEHVGPSSETEGSPLAGSL
;
A
#
# COMPACT_ATOMS: atom_id res chain seq x y z
N MET A 1 8.92 7.50 12.39
CA MET A 1 8.22 6.97 13.58
C MET A 1 7.67 8.16 14.35
N SER A 2 6.51 8.00 14.97
CA SER A 2 6.03 8.93 15.99
C SER A 2 6.82 8.78 17.28
N ALA A 3 6.65 9.73 18.20
CA ALA A 3 7.24 9.61 19.54
C ALA A 3 6.69 8.39 20.32
N TRP A 4 5.47 7.93 20.02
CA TRP A 4 4.92 6.72 20.64
C TRP A 4 5.60 5.46 20.09
N GLN A 5 5.65 5.34 18.77
CA GLN A 5 6.31 4.24 18.05
C GLN A 5 7.78 4.08 18.46
N GLN A 6 8.50 5.20 18.60
CA GLN A 6 9.88 5.18 19.07
C GLN A 6 10.00 4.61 20.49
N ARG A 7 9.15 5.04 21.43
CA ARG A 7 9.17 4.51 22.81
C ARG A 7 8.87 3.01 22.85
N VAL A 8 7.89 2.56 22.07
CA VAL A 8 7.57 1.13 21.94
C VAL A 8 8.78 0.37 21.40
N PHE A 9 9.42 0.86 20.33
CA PHE A 9 10.62 0.23 19.78
C PHE A 9 11.75 0.12 20.80
N ASP A 10 12.05 1.22 21.51
CA ASP A 10 13.14 1.27 22.48
C ASP A 10 12.91 0.31 23.64
N GLU A 11 11.67 0.22 24.14
CA GLU A 11 11.32 -0.69 25.23
C GLU A 11 11.37 -2.16 24.80
N VAL A 12 10.85 -2.50 23.61
CA VAL A 12 10.97 -3.86 23.07
C VAL A 12 12.44 -4.20 22.81
N ALA A 13 13.23 -3.30 22.22
CA ALA A 13 14.65 -3.52 21.98
C ALA A 13 15.42 -3.83 23.28
N ARG A 14 15.12 -3.10 24.37
CA ARG A 14 15.72 -3.33 25.69
C ARG A 14 15.38 -4.73 26.22
N ARG A 15 14.09 -5.11 26.24
CA ARG A 15 13.65 -6.43 26.71
C ARG A 15 14.19 -7.56 25.84
N ALA A 16 14.11 -7.40 24.52
CA ALA A 16 14.61 -8.35 23.54
C ALA A 16 16.11 -8.61 23.71
N SER A 17 16.90 -7.61 24.11
CA SER A 17 18.32 -7.75 24.41
C SER A 17 18.56 -8.70 25.60
N GLU A 18 17.81 -8.50 26.68
CA GLU A 18 17.85 -9.35 27.89
C GLU A 18 17.41 -10.79 27.57
N GLN A 19 16.29 -10.93 26.85
CA GLN A 19 15.74 -12.24 26.45
C GLN A 19 16.64 -12.98 25.47
N SER A 20 17.21 -12.29 24.49
CA SER A 20 18.15 -12.90 23.54
C SER A 20 19.41 -13.41 24.22
N ARG A 21 19.89 -12.70 25.26
CA ARG A 21 21.01 -13.16 26.10
C ARG A 21 20.61 -14.37 26.94
N ALA A 22 19.41 -14.37 27.53
CA ALA A 22 18.91 -15.49 28.32
C ALA A 22 18.63 -16.74 27.48
N ALA A 23 18.20 -16.58 26.23
CA ALA A 23 17.89 -17.67 25.31
C ALA A 23 19.13 -18.26 24.63
N GLU A 24 20.27 -17.57 24.64
CA GLU A 24 21.50 -18.02 23.97
C GLU A 24 21.95 -19.43 24.39
N PRO A 25 22.08 -19.78 25.69
CA PRO A 25 22.46 -21.14 26.08
C PRO A 25 21.48 -22.21 25.57
N LYS A 26 20.18 -21.88 25.55
CA LYS A 26 19.13 -22.80 25.07
C LYS A 26 19.22 -22.98 23.55
N LEU A 27 19.47 -21.91 22.80
CA LEU A 27 19.67 -21.97 21.36
C LEU A 27 20.93 -22.77 20.99
N LEU A 28 22.05 -22.52 21.68
CA LEU A 28 23.29 -23.29 21.50
C LEU A 28 23.07 -24.78 21.78
N HIS A 29 22.44 -25.11 22.90
CA HIS A 29 22.10 -26.49 23.24
C HIS A 29 21.21 -27.17 22.19
N LEU A 30 20.23 -26.43 21.67
CA LEU A 30 19.38 -26.93 20.59
C LEU A 30 20.19 -27.20 19.31
N LEU A 31 21.08 -26.29 18.93
CA LEU A 31 21.96 -26.45 17.75
C LEU A 31 22.94 -27.61 17.93
N ASP A 32 23.31 -27.96 19.17
CA ASP A 32 24.13 -29.13 19.50
C ASP A 32 23.34 -30.42 19.72
N SER A 33 22.00 -30.36 19.73
CA SER A 33 21.17 -31.53 19.97
C SER A 33 21.37 -32.60 18.89
N GLY A 34 21.35 -33.88 19.29
CA GLY A 34 21.51 -35.01 18.36
C GLY A 34 20.46 -34.99 17.24
N ASP A 35 19.23 -34.59 17.54
CA ASP A 35 18.14 -34.48 16.56
C ASP A 35 18.42 -33.40 15.51
N PHE A 36 18.84 -32.21 15.95
CA PHE A 36 19.19 -31.12 15.04
C PHE A 36 20.41 -31.47 14.17
N ARG A 37 21.46 -32.04 14.77
CA ARG A 37 22.66 -32.49 14.05
C ARG A 37 22.35 -33.63 13.07
N SER A 38 21.44 -34.54 13.43
CA SER A 38 20.94 -35.61 12.55
C SER A 38 20.12 -35.06 11.37
N HIS A 39 19.40 -33.96 11.56
CA HIS A 39 18.75 -33.28 10.43
C HIS A 39 19.77 -32.60 9.51
N LEU A 40 20.71 -31.84 10.08
CA LEU A 40 21.78 -31.21 9.31
C LEU A 40 22.61 -32.22 8.52
N SER A 41 22.85 -33.43 9.03
CA SER A 41 23.63 -34.43 8.30
C SER A 41 22.95 -34.95 7.04
N LYS A 42 21.62 -34.83 6.96
CA LYS A 42 20.84 -35.21 5.77
C LYS A 42 20.87 -34.12 4.69
N CYS A 43 20.72 -32.85 5.09
CA CYS A 43 20.63 -31.74 4.12
C CYS A 43 21.97 -31.07 3.81
N CYS A 44 22.84 -31.02 4.81
CA CYS A 44 23.87 -30.00 4.96
C CYS A 44 25.14 -30.56 5.63
N PRO A 45 25.77 -31.64 5.09
CA PRO A 45 26.86 -32.34 5.78
C PRO A 45 28.04 -31.44 6.17
N SER A 46 28.29 -30.37 5.40
CA SER A 46 29.31 -29.34 5.67
C SER A 46 29.10 -28.59 6.98
N LEU A 47 27.87 -28.49 7.48
CA LEU A 47 27.54 -27.74 8.71
C LEU A 47 27.52 -28.61 9.97
N VAL A 48 27.45 -29.94 9.82
CA VAL A 48 27.21 -30.88 10.94
C VAL A 48 28.27 -30.76 12.03
N ASN A 49 29.53 -30.57 11.64
CA ASN A 49 30.66 -30.54 12.55
C ASN A 49 31.05 -29.12 13.00
N LEU A 50 30.32 -28.08 12.57
CA LEU A 50 30.58 -26.72 13.03
C LEU A 50 30.14 -26.55 14.50
N PRO A 51 30.87 -25.80 15.33
CA PRO A 51 30.42 -25.43 16.67
C PRO A 51 29.03 -24.77 16.65
N SER A 52 28.21 -24.97 17.70
CA SER A 52 26.88 -24.36 17.78
C SER A 52 26.95 -22.83 17.78
N GLU A 53 28.01 -22.24 18.31
CA GLU A 53 28.26 -20.80 18.27
C GLU A 53 28.39 -20.29 16.85
N GLU A 54 29.11 -21.01 15.99
CA GLU A 54 29.26 -20.62 14.60
C GLU A 54 27.97 -20.81 13.81
N LEU A 55 27.19 -21.88 14.08
CA LEU A 55 25.86 -22.03 13.50
C LEU A 55 24.95 -20.87 13.91
N MET A 56 24.93 -20.50 15.20
CA MET A 56 24.14 -19.37 15.70
C MET A 56 24.55 -18.05 15.05
N GLU A 57 25.86 -17.83 14.86
CA GLU A 57 26.37 -16.64 14.17
C GLU A 57 25.92 -16.60 12.71
N ARG A 58 25.99 -17.73 11.98
CA ARG A 58 25.49 -17.85 10.61
C ARG A 58 24.00 -17.57 10.51
N LEU A 59 23.20 -18.07 11.46
CA LEU A 59 21.77 -17.81 11.53
C LEU A 59 21.48 -16.32 11.74
N SER A 60 22.25 -15.67 12.62
CA SER A 60 22.14 -14.23 12.86
C SER A 60 22.51 -13.42 11.61
N LYS A 61 23.61 -13.76 10.94
CA LYS A 61 24.00 -13.15 9.65
C LYS A 61 22.95 -13.37 8.56
N GLN A 62 22.32 -14.54 8.53
CA GLN A 62 21.24 -14.80 7.58
C GLN A 62 20.04 -13.90 7.82
N LEU A 63 19.70 -13.61 9.07
CA LEU A 63 18.62 -12.67 9.41
C LEU A 63 18.96 -11.23 8.99
N GLU A 64 20.23 -10.81 9.09
CA GLU A 64 20.67 -9.47 8.68
C GLU A 64 20.44 -9.18 7.19
N VAL A 65 20.45 -10.21 6.35
CA VAL A 65 20.25 -10.10 4.89
C VAL A 65 18.89 -10.59 4.41
N ALA A 66 18.13 -11.23 5.29
CA ALA A 66 16.84 -11.81 4.93
C ALA A 66 15.93 -10.73 4.33
N GLU A 67 15.20 -11.11 3.29
CA GLU A 67 14.26 -10.21 2.66
C GLU A 67 13.05 -10.04 3.58
N VAL A 68 12.68 -8.80 3.83
CA VAL A 68 11.46 -8.47 4.56
C VAL A 68 10.43 -8.04 3.54
N CYS A 69 9.41 -8.88 3.34
CA CYS A 69 8.51 -8.83 2.20
C CYS A 69 7.08 -8.55 2.66
N SER A 70 6.42 -7.54 2.07
CA SER A 70 4.97 -7.39 2.16
C SER A 70 4.37 -7.64 0.78
N GLY A 71 3.47 -8.64 0.70
CA GLY A 71 2.76 -8.98 -0.52
C GLY A 71 1.48 -8.15 -0.64
N PHE A 72 1.09 -7.80 -1.86
CA PHE A 72 -0.14 -7.06 -2.14
C PHE A 72 -0.66 -7.37 -3.55
N PRO A 73 -1.97 -7.24 -3.81
CA PRO A 73 -2.51 -7.55 -5.13
C PRO A 73 -2.05 -6.53 -6.18
N ALA A 74 -2.00 -6.95 -7.44
CA ALA A 74 -1.63 -6.04 -8.51
C ALA A 74 -2.67 -4.92 -8.72
N MET A 75 -3.96 -5.28 -8.62
CA MET A 75 -5.08 -4.35 -8.62
C MET A 75 -5.87 -4.48 -7.33
N HIS A 76 -6.44 -3.36 -6.90
CA HIS A 76 -7.34 -3.34 -5.76
C HIS A 76 -8.66 -2.70 -6.21
N ASP A 77 -9.77 -3.41 -6.00
CA ASP A 77 -11.11 -2.84 -6.20
C ASP A 77 -11.65 -2.37 -4.84
N PRO A 78 -11.65 -1.06 -4.58
CA PRO A 78 -12.14 -0.50 -3.32
C PRO A 78 -13.62 -0.80 -3.02
N SER A 79 -14.41 -1.19 -4.04
CA SER A 79 -15.81 -1.53 -3.87
C SER A 79 -16.05 -3.00 -3.47
N GLN A 80 -15.04 -3.86 -3.61
CA GLN A 80 -15.12 -5.30 -3.32
C GLN A 80 -14.40 -5.70 -2.04
N THR A 81 -13.99 -4.74 -1.20
CA THR A 81 -13.17 -5.01 -0.01
C THR A 81 -13.93 -5.81 1.05
N GLY A 82 -13.74 -7.12 1.01
CA GLY A 82 -14.20 -8.05 2.02
C GLY A 82 -13.26 -8.14 3.22
N ASP A 83 -11.93 -8.07 3.04
CA ASP A 83 -10.98 -8.45 4.09
C ASP A 83 -9.74 -7.56 4.27
N SER A 84 -9.29 -6.80 3.28
CA SER A 84 -8.30 -5.73 3.46
C SER A 84 -8.40 -4.76 2.31
N ALA A 85 -8.48 -3.46 2.59
CA ALA A 85 -8.14 -2.50 1.54
C ALA A 85 -6.61 -2.47 1.51
N GLY A 86 -5.98 -3.20 0.60
CA GLY A 86 -4.53 -3.34 0.56
C GLY A 86 -3.83 -2.30 -0.31
N MET A 87 -2.50 -2.42 -0.38
CA MET A 87 -1.65 -1.72 -1.35
C MET A 87 -1.96 -2.19 -2.79
N SER A 88 -1.68 -1.37 -3.81
CA SER A 88 -1.77 -1.78 -5.22
C SER A 88 -0.75 -1.06 -6.10
N ILE A 89 -0.54 -1.54 -7.34
CA ILE A 89 0.35 -0.88 -8.32
C ILE A 89 -0.11 0.55 -8.61
N SER A 90 -1.42 0.74 -8.80
CA SER A 90 -2.00 2.06 -9.11
C SER A 90 -1.77 3.08 -8.00
N PHE A 91 -1.88 2.65 -6.74
CA PHE A 91 -1.56 3.49 -5.60
C PHE A 91 -0.06 3.76 -5.54
N GLY A 92 0.78 2.72 -5.70
CA GLY A 92 2.23 2.84 -5.70
C GLY A 92 2.76 3.90 -6.68
N LEU A 93 2.21 3.93 -7.89
CA LEU A 93 2.54 4.91 -8.93
C LEU A 93 2.31 6.36 -8.47
N THR A 94 1.24 6.61 -7.72
CA THR A 94 0.80 7.98 -7.36
C THR A 94 1.10 8.37 -5.90
N GLY A 95 1.41 7.39 -5.05
CA GLY A 95 1.71 7.54 -3.64
C GLY A 95 3.15 7.97 -3.37
N SER A 96 3.44 8.37 -2.13
CA SER A 96 4.79 8.73 -1.67
C SER A 96 5.30 7.81 -0.56
N PHE A 97 4.54 6.78 -0.19
CA PHE A 97 4.87 5.81 0.83
C PHE A 97 4.09 4.52 0.63
N PHE A 98 4.55 3.45 1.26
CA PHE A 98 3.86 2.17 1.33
C PHE A 98 2.75 2.21 2.39
N LEU A 99 1.55 1.74 2.03
CA LEU A 99 0.37 1.78 2.89
C LEU A 99 0.37 0.64 3.90
N ASN A 100 -0.10 0.91 5.12
CA ASN A 100 -0.69 -0.14 5.95
C ASN A 100 -2.18 -0.32 5.61
N ASP A 101 -2.80 -1.40 6.12
CA ASP A 101 -4.20 -1.72 5.81
C ASP A 101 -5.15 -0.59 6.22
N TRP A 102 -4.91 0.05 7.36
CA TRP A 102 -5.75 1.12 7.90
C TRP A 102 -5.75 2.37 7.01
N GLU A 103 -4.57 2.77 6.54
CA GLU A 103 -4.40 3.90 5.64
C GLU A 103 -5.00 3.62 4.27
N ALA A 104 -4.86 2.39 3.79
CA ALA A 104 -5.45 1.98 2.54
C ALA A 104 -6.98 1.94 2.61
N VAL A 105 -7.60 1.54 3.72
CA VAL A 105 -9.07 1.66 3.88
C VAL A 105 -9.50 3.13 3.81
N LEU A 106 -8.79 4.03 4.51
CA LEU A 106 -9.10 5.47 4.50
C LEU A 106 -8.93 6.12 3.12
N LEU A 107 -7.93 5.70 2.35
CA LEU A 107 -7.61 6.30 1.04
C LEU A 107 -8.43 5.70 -0.10
N HIS A 108 -8.79 4.42 0.00
CA HIS A 108 -9.44 3.69 -1.08
C HIS A 108 -10.96 3.65 -0.93
N SER A 109 -11.50 3.67 0.29
CA SER A 109 -12.94 3.59 0.52
C SER A 109 -13.62 4.94 0.53
N ALA A 110 -14.74 5.06 -0.20
CA ALA A 110 -15.64 6.20 -0.08
C ALA A 110 -16.39 6.22 1.28
N ASN A 111 -16.45 5.08 1.97
CA ASN A 111 -17.04 4.96 3.30
C ASN A 111 -16.22 3.98 4.18
N PRO A 112 -15.06 4.43 4.72
CA PRO A 112 -14.17 3.62 5.55
C PRO A 112 -14.89 2.92 6.73
N HIS A 113 -15.82 3.63 7.37
CA HIS A 113 -16.62 3.09 8.47
C HIS A 113 -17.43 1.86 8.04
N SER A 114 -17.99 1.88 6.83
CA SER A 114 -18.69 0.71 6.28
C SER A 114 -17.77 -0.45 5.93
N VAL A 115 -16.46 -0.24 5.79
CA VAL A 115 -15.49 -1.33 5.56
C VAL A 115 -15.10 -1.97 6.89
N TRP A 116 -14.75 -1.16 7.89
CA TRP A 116 -14.37 -1.64 9.23
C TRP A 116 -15.53 -2.31 9.96
N HIS A 117 -16.71 -1.72 9.86
CA HIS A 117 -17.92 -2.19 10.54
C HIS A 117 -18.92 -2.81 9.57
N LYS A 118 -18.45 -3.29 8.40
CA LYS A 118 -19.34 -3.97 7.47
C LYS A 118 -19.90 -5.21 8.15
N ILE A 119 -21.20 -5.17 8.33
CA ILE A 119 -22.02 -6.35 8.52
C ILE A 119 -22.45 -6.73 7.10
N GLU A 120 -21.75 -7.66 6.46
CA GLU A 120 -22.32 -8.27 5.26
C GLU A 120 -23.51 -9.10 5.72
N ALA A 121 -24.71 -8.65 5.42
CA ALA A 121 -25.92 -9.40 5.72
C ALA A 121 -26.44 -10.08 4.46
N THR A 122 -26.67 -11.39 4.55
CA THR A 122 -27.58 -12.08 3.64
C THR A 122 -28.97 -11.97 4.21
N TYR A 123 -29.93 -11.64 3.37
CA TYR A 123 -31.31 -11.56 3.81
C TYR A 123 -32.00 -12.87 3.46
N VAL A 124 -32.63 -13.52 4.43
CA VAL A 124 -33.28 -14.82 4.26
C VAL A 124 -34.69 -14.76 4.83
N ALA A 125 -35.64 -15.30 4.10
CA ALA A 125 -37.00 -15.53 4.56
C ALA A 125 -37.27 -17.02 4.52
N TYR A 126 -37.93 -17.51 5.55
CA TYR A 126 -38.34 -18.89 5.69
C TYR A 126 -39.87 -18.91 5.68
N SER A 127 -40.48 -19.69 4.79
CA SER A 127 -41.90 -19.99 4.88
C SER A 127 -42.07 -21.48 5.01
N VAL A 128 -42.78 -21.92 6.05
CA VAL A 128 -43.10 -23.35 6.24
C VAL A 128 -44.40 -23.66 5.54
N ASP A 129 -44.36 -24.67 4.69
CA ASP A 129 -45.57 -25.33 4.22
C ASP A 129 -45.86 -26.51 5.13
N SER A 130 -46.76 -26.29 6.10
CA SER A 130 -47.15 -27.30 7.08
C SER A 130 -47.88 -28.48 6.44
N THR A 131 -48.49 -28.28 5.27
CA THR A 131 -49.19 -29.35 4.54
C THR A 131 -48.22 -30.29 3.84
N LEU A 132 -47.10 -29.75 3.36
CA LEU A 132 -46.04 -30.52 2.68
C LEU A 132 -44.95 -31.00 3.64
N GLN A 133 -44.96 -30.58 4.91
CA GLN A 133 -43.85 -30.79 5.84
C GLN A 133 -42.53 -30.25 5.26
N GLU A 134 -42.58 -29.11 4.57
CA GLU A 134 -41.43 -28.49 3.91
C GLU A 134 -41.15 -27.09 4.46
N VAL A 135 -39.88 -26.69 4.42
CA VAL A 135 -39.41 -25.32 4.61
C VAL A 135 -38.97 -24.79 3.26
N LEU A 136 -39.61 -23.72 2.81
CA LEU A 136 -39.19 -22.94 1.66
C LEU A 136 -38.25 -21.83 2.14
N VAL A 137 -37.03 -21.85 1.64
CA VAL A 137 -36.01 -20.85 1.94
C VAL A 137 -35.87 -19.94 0.73
N LYS A 138 -36.15 -18.64 0.93
CA LYS A 138 -35.90 -17.58 -0.05
C LYS A 138 -34.71 -16.75 0.43
N LYS A 139 -33.76 -16.46 -0.46
CA LYS A 139 -32.56 -15.66 -0.15
C LYS A 139 -32.51 -14.43 -1.02
N TRP A 140 -32.03 -13.32 -0.48
CA TRP A 140 -31.83 -12.07 -1.21
C TRP A 140 -30.38 -11.60 -1.05
N PHE A 141 -29.79 -11.15 -2.15
CA PHE A 141 -28.56 -10.37 -2.13
C PHE A 141 -28.91 -8.87 -2.09
N GLY A 142 -28.29 -8.14 -1.16
CA GLY A 142 -28.40 -6.67 -1.11
C GLY A 142 -29.65 -6.10 -0.44
N GLY A 143 -30.39 -6.90 0.35
CA GLY A 143 -31.59 -6.43 1.06
C GLY A 143 -32.88 -7.13 0.66
N CYS A 144 -33.92 -7.00 1.48
CA CYS A 144 -35.26 -7.57 1.25
C CYS A 144 -36.01 -7.03 0.04
N SER A 145 -35.51 -5.93 -0.55
CA SER A 145 -36.05 -5.31 -1.76
C SER A 145 -35.43 -5.85 -3.06
N GLY A 146 -34.40 -6.71 -2.96
CA GLY A 146 -33.74 -7.32 -4.13
C GLY A 146 -34.58 -8.41 -4.80
N VAL A 147 -34.11 -8.90 -5.95
CA VAL A 147 -34.68 -10.11 -6.57
C VAL A 147 -34.22 -11.32 -5.75
N PRO A 148 -35.15 -12.15 -5.22
CA PRO A 148 -34.76 -13.35 -4.49
C PRO A 148 -34.07 -14.34 -5.44
N LEU A 149 -33.04 -15.01 -4.94
CA LEU A 149 -32.45 -16.19 -5.57
C LEU A 149 -33.52 -17.30 -5.75
N PRO A 150 -33.27 -18.27 -6.65
CA PRO A 150 -34.14 -19.43 -6.79
C PRO A 150 -34.45 -20.07 -5.44
N GLN A 151 -35.75 -20.26 -5.18
CA GLN A 151 -36.24 -20.79 -3.92
C GLN A 151 -35.75 -22.22 -3.72
N GLN A 152 -35.40 -22.57 -2.48
CA GLN A 152 -34.98 -23.92 -2.12
C GLN A 152 -35.99 -24.54 -1.16
N ARG A 153 -36.34 -25.81 -1.39
CA ARG A 153 -37.27 -26.57 -0.55
C ARG A 153 -36.49 -27.61 0.24
N TYR A 154 -36.82 -27.72 1.53
CA TYR A 154 -36.22 -28.67 2.44
C TYR A 154 -37.32 -29.37 3.25
N SER A 155 -37.39 -30.69 3.20
CA SER A 155 -38.30 -31.46 4.05
C SER A 155 -37.91 -31.32 5.52
N LEU A 156 -38.91 -31.25 6.39
CA LEU A 156 -38.72 -31.29 7.83
C LEU A 156 -38.16 -32.64 8.25
N ASN A 157 -37.29 -32.61 9.26
CA ASN A 157 -36.61 -33.75 9.88
C ASN A 157 -35.58 -34.46 8.99
N GLU A 158 -35.42 -34.05 7.73
CA GLU A 158 -34.34 -34.54 6.87
C GLU A 158 -33.07 -33.70 7.02
N CYS A 159 -31.91 -34.37 6.93
CA CYS A 159 -30.63 -33.70 6.92
C CYS A 159 -30.17 -33.45 5.48
N TYR A 160 -29.74 -32.22 5.21
CA TYR A 160 -29.24 -31.76 3.94
C TYR A 160 -27.77 -31.41 4.06
N GLY A 161 -26.94 -32.07 3.25
CA GLY A 161 -25.50 -31.89 3.22
C GLY A 161 -25.05 -31.17 1.95
N THR A 162 -23.98 -30.40 2.07
CA THR A 162 -23.25 -29.84 0.93
C THR A 162 -22.51 -30.94 0.17
N ALA A 163 -22.09 -30.67 -1.08
CA ALA A 163 -21.42 -31.67 -1.92
C ALA A 163 -20.13 -32.22 -1.26
N ASP A 164 -19.41 -31.35 -0.55
CA ASP A 164 -18.21 -31.65 0.23
C ASP A 164 -18.50 -32.16 1.67
N GLN A 165 -19.78 -32.26 2.06
CA GLN A 165 -20.25 -32.69 3.39
C GLN A 165 -19.68 -31.89 4.58
N ASN A 166 -19.07 -30.73 4.34
CA ASN A 166 -18.54 -29.87 5.39
C ASN A 166 -19.64 -29.23 6.24
N PHE A 167 -20.86 -29.20 5.72
CA PHE A 167 -22.01 -28.61 6.36
C PHE A 167 -23.24 -29.52 6.17
N VAL A 168 -23.87 -29.89 7.28
CA VAL A 168 -25.17 -30.59 7.31
C VAL A 168 -26.16 -29.74 8.08
N MET A 169 -27.38 -29.59 7.56
CA MET A 169 -28.45 -28.87 8.23
C MET A 169 -29.74 -29.67 8.25
N ARG A 170 -30.57 -29.48 9.28
CA ARG A 170 -31.90 -30.07 9.41
C ARG A 170 -32.87 -29.04 9.97
N PHE A 171 -34.02 -28.94 9.35
CA PHE A 171 -35.14 -28.15 9.86
C PHE A 171 -36.09 -29.08 10.63
N THR A 172 -36.44 -28.73 11.86
CA THR A 172 -37.42 -29.49 12.66
C THR A 172 -38.51 -28.55 13.15
N ALA A 173 -39.77 -28.95 13.05
CA ALA A 173 -40.88 -28.17 13.60
C ALA A 173 -40.67 -27.95 15.11
N ALA A 174 -40.78 -26.71 15.57
CA ALA A 174 -40.74 -26.44 17.00
C ALA A 174 -42.03 -26.98 17.64
N SER A 175 -41.90 -27.71 18.76
CA SER A 175 -43.05 -28.28 19.45
C SER A 175 -43.93 -27.16 20.02
N GLY A 176 -45.18 -27.07 19.54
CA GLY A 176 -46.23 -26.25 20.16
C GLY A 176 -46.38 -24.82 19.63
N ILE A 177 -45.60 -24.39 18.64
CA ILE A 177 -45.74 -23.07 17.99
C ILE A 177 -45.65 -23.27 16.47
N SER A 178 -46.76 -23.06 15.74
CA SER A 178 -46.85 -23.27 14.28
C SER A 178 -45.96 -22.32 13.46
N GLU A 179 -45.31 -21.38 14.11
CA GLU A 179 -44.54 -20.27 13.52
C GLU A 179 -43.04 -20.34 13.83
N MET A 180 -42.55 -21.48 14.33
CA MET A 180 -41.12 -21.65 14.59
C MET A 180 -40.60 -22.98 14.05
N VAL A 181 -39.42 -22.92 13.45
CA VAL A 181 -38.64 -24.08 13.03
C VAL A 181 -37.29 -23.99 13.69
N SER A 182 -36.88 -25.09 14.32
CA SER A 182 -35.51 -25.23 14.82
C SER A 182 -34.63 -25.66 13.66
N LEU A 183 -33.59 -24.87 13.38
CA LEU A 183 -32.53 -25.22 12.45
C LEU A 183 -31.38 -25.85 13.24
N SER A 184 -31.17 -27.15 13.02
CA SER A 184 -30.02 -27.90 13.52
C SER A 184 -28.89 -27.85 12.49
N ILE A 185 -27.69 -27.45 12.88
CA ILE A 185 -26.52 -27.34 12.01
C ILE A 185 -25.39 -28.19 12.57
N TRP A 186 -24.75 -28.97 11.69
CA TRP A 186 -23.52 -29.71 11.96
C TRP A 186 -22.44 -29.26 10.98
N THR A 187 -21.41 -28.59 11.50
CA THR A 187 -20.23 -28.19 10.73
C THR A 187 -19.11 -29.19 10.94
N ALA A 188 -18.40 -29.61 9.91
CA ALA A 188 -17.28 -30.56 10.02
C ALA A 188 -16.14 -30.06 10.95
N ILE A 189 -16.16 -28.79 11.34
CA ILE A 189 -15.16 -28.14 12.19
C ILE A 189 -15.90 -27.33 13.29
N HIS A 190 -15.47 -27.45 14.55
CA HIS A 190 -15.96 -26.69 15.71
C HIS A 190 -15.69 -25.17 15.57
N GLN A 191 -16.33 -24.50 14.61
CA GLN A 191 -16.37 -23.05 14.57
C GLN A 191 -17.57 -22.58 15.40
N THR A 192 -17.30 -22.17 16.65
CA THR A 192 -18.22 -21.32 17.42
C THR A 192 -18.14 -19.90 16.86
N GLY A 193 -18.89 -19.69 15.81
CA GLY A 193 -19.09 -18.44 15.08
C GLY A 193 -20.12 -18.77 14.01
N ALA A 194 -21.13 -17.93 13.85
CA ALA A 194 -22.21 -18.16 12.90
C ALA A 194 -21.62 -18.42 11.51
N SER A 195 -21.55 -19.69 11.13
CA SER A 195 -20.90 -20.12 9.90
C SER A 195 -21.81 -19.75 8.74
N ASP A 196 -21.18 -19.28 7.68
CA ASP A 196 -21.77 -18.94 6.39
C ASP A 196 -22.83 -19.95 5.95
N LEU A 197 -24.09 -19.51 5.96
CA LEU A 197 -25.18 -20.14 5.22
C LEU A 197 -25.06 -19.77 3.73
N GLU A 198 -23.88 -19.99 3.13
CA GLU A 198 -23.81 -20.11 1.68
C GLU A 198 -24.70 -21.29 1.29
N SER A 199 -25.57 -21.07 0.30
CA SER A 199 -26.19 -22.20 -0.38
C SER A 199 -25.19 -22.66 -1.44
N PRO A 200 -24.54 -23.82 -1.30
CA PRO A 200 -24.02 -24.44 -2.49
C PRO A 200 -25.22 -24.85 -3.32
N ALA A 201 -25.29 -24.39 -4.56
CA ALA A 201 -26.09 -25.08 -5.54
C ALA A 201 -25.76 -26.58 -5.46
N GLY A 202 -26.72 -27.42 -5.07
CA GLY A 202 -26.52 -28.88 -4.95
C GLY A 202 -26.48 -29.47 -3.54
N THR A 203 -27.21 -28.94 -2.56
CA THR A 203 -27.48 -29.68 -1.32
C THR A 203 -28.23 -30.99 -1.62
N ARG A 204 -27.84 -32.09 -0.98
CA ARG A 204 -28.48 -33.41 -1.12
C ARG A 204 -28.90 -33.95 0.25
N VAL A 205 -29.90 -34.83 0.26
CA VAL A 205 -30.28 -35.57 1.48
C VAL A 205 -29.10 -36.43 1.92
N VAL A 206 -28.70 -36.33 3.19
CA VAL A 206 -27.62 -37.09 3.81
C VAL A 206 -28.08 -37.66 5.16
N PRO A 207 -27.45 -38.73 5.66
CA PRO A 207 -27.69 -39.16 7.04
C PRO A 207 -27.36 -38.06 8.05
N CYS A 208 -28.24 -37.85 9.04
CA CYS A 208 -27.97 -36.91 10.10
C CYS A 208 -26.78 -37.37 10.97
N PRO A 209 -25.80 -36.49 11.24
CA PRO A 209 -24.72 -36.82 12.15
C PRO A 209 -25.25 -37.15 13.56
N SER A 210 -24.66 -38.15 14.21
CA SER A 210 -25.05 -38.59 15.56
C SER A 210 -24.58 -37.64 16.68
N ARG A 211 -23.63 -36.75 16.40
CA ARG A 211 -23.15 -35.73 17.34
C ARG A 211 -24.17 -34.60 17.52
N LEU A 212 -24.08 -33.86 18.63
CA LEU A 212 -25.01 -32.75 18.91
C LEU A 212 -24.86 -31.62 17.87
N PRO A 213 -25.96 -31.15 17.25
CA PRO A 213 -25.94 -29.97 16.38
C PRO A 213 -25.84 -28.66 17.19
N LEU A 214 -25.40 -27.61 16.53
CA LEU A 214 -25.78 -26.25 16.91
C LEU A 214 -27.25 -26.05 16.55
N VAL A 215 -28.10 -25.79 17.54
CA VAL A 215 -29.53 -25.54 17.31
C VAL A 215 -29.77 -24.05 17.43
N THR A 216 -30.30 -23.45 16.37
CA THR A 216 -30.82 -22.08 16.39
C THR A 216 -32.31 -22.12 16.11
N GLN A 217 -33.08 -21.28 16.82
CA GLN A 217 -34.49 -21.10 16.52
C GLN A 217 -34.62 -20.09 15.38
N VAL A 218 -35.26 -20.53 14.30
CA VAL A 218 -35.61 -19.67 13.19
C VAL A 218 -37.08 -19.35 13.33
N HIS A 219 -37.38 -18.07 13.55
CA HIS A 219 -38.76 -17.59 13.45
C HIS A 219 -39.22 -17.80 12.01
N VAL A 220 -40.26 -18.59 11.84
CA VAL A 220 -40.97 -18.74 10.56
C VAL A 220 -41.94 -17.58 10.52
N ALA A 221 -41.45 -16.38 10.23
CA ALA A 221 -42.35 -15.26 10.00
C ALA A 221 -42.92 -15.38 8.59
N ASP A 222 -44.26 -15.40 8.50
CA ASP A 222 -45.18 -14.70 7.57
C ASP A 222 -44.82 -14.41 6.09
N GLY A 223 -43.65 -14.75 5.59
CA GLY A 223 -43.13 -14.32 4.30
C GLY A 223 -42.29 -13.03 4.35
N GLU A 224 -42.09 -12.43 5.52
CA GLU A 224 -41.19 -11.29 5.70
C GLU A 224 -39.72 -11.71 5.74
N CYS A 225 -38.87 -10.75 5.38
CA CYS A 225 -37.47 -11.00 5.09
C CYS A 225 -36.58 -10.58 6.26
N HIS A 226 -35.75 -11.51 6.75
CA HIS A 226 -34.91 -11.32 7.93
C HIS A 226 -33.44 -11.14 7.57
N ILE A 227 -32.73 -10.40 8.41
CA ILE A 227 -31.30 -10.10 8.25
C ILE A 227 -30.49 -11.23 8.90
N HIS A 228 -29.67 -11.94 8.12
CA HIS A 228 -28.62 -12.82 8.62
C HIS A 228 -27.26 -12.21 8.34
N VAL A 229 -26.50 -11.92 9.40
CA VAL A 229 -25.11 -11.48 9.25
C VAL A 229 -24.27 -12.65 8.75
N ARG A 230 -23.71 -12.50 7.54
CA ARG A 230 -22.79 -13.42 6.86
C ARG A 230 -21.35 -13.16 7.30
N LYS A 231 -20.96 -11.89 7.36
CA LYS A 231 -19.60 -11.50 7.72
C LYS A 231 -19.61 -10.26 8.58
N ASN A 232 -18.85 -10.29 9.66
CA ASN A 232 -18.63 -9.15 10.52
C ASN A 232 -17.17 -8.71 10.40
N ASN A 233 -16.90 -7.77 9.49
CA ASN A 233 -15.56 -7.21 9.31
C ASN A 233 -15.03 -6.58 10.60
N THR A 234 -15.93 -6.18 11.51
CA THR A 234 -15.57 -5.68 12.84
C THR A 234 -14.72 -6.69 13.59
N GLU A 235 -15.00 -8.00 13.51
CA GLU A 235 -14.22 -9.01 14.23
C GLU A 235 -12.78 -9.08 13.69
N ALA A 236 -12.61 -9.06 12.37
CA ALA A 236 -11.29 -9.10 11.74
C ALA A 236 -10.44 -7.87 12.09
N PHE A 237 -10.98 -6.66 11.91
CA PHE A 237 -10.27 -5.44 12.26
C PHE A 237 -10.09 -5.29 13.78
N LEU A 238 -11.01 -5.80 14.61
CA LEU A 238 -10.80 -5.85 16.07
C LEU A 238 -9.69 -6.80 16.45
N MET A 239 -9.53 -7.95 15.78
CA MET A 239 -8.40 -8.85 16.02
C MET A 239 -7.07 -8.17 15.68
N GLN A 240 -7.00 -7.47 14.54
CA GLN A 240 -5.82 -6.70 14.14
C GLN A 240 -5.53 -5.54 15.11
N ASP A 241 -6.52 -4.71 15.44
CA ASP A 241 -6.38 -3.61 16.41
C ASP A 241 -5.99 -4.13 17.79
N ARG A 242 -6.51 -5.30 18.21
CA ARG A 242 -6.15 -5.96 19.46
C ARG A 242 -4.70 -6.46 19.44
N ALA A 243 -4.24 -7.06 18.35
CA ALA A 243 -2.84 -7.44 18.20
C ALA A 243 -1.95 -6.19 18.31
N GLU A 244 -2.27 -5.12 17.58
CA GLU A 244 -1.51 -3.86 17.58
C GLU A 244 -1.46 -3.20 18.96
N THR A 245 -2.58 -3.14 19.67
CA THR A 245 -2.67 -2.43 20.95
C THR A 245 -2.24 -3.26 22.16
N ILE A 246 -2.49 -4.57 22.16
CA ILE A 246 -2.15 -5.43 23.30
C ILE A 246 -0.78 -6.07 23.10
N GLN A 247 -0.49 -6.61 21.92
CA GLN A 247 0.76 -7.33 21.68
C GLN A 247 1.90 -6.43 21.25
N TYR A 248 1.64 -5.32 20.57
CA TYR A 248 2.69 -4.37 20.18
C TYR A 248 2.67 -3.09 21.01
N GLU A 249 1.74 -2.96 21.98
CA GLU A 249 1.54 -1.75 22.81
C GLU A 249 1.45 -0.45 21.98
N LEU A 250 0.95 -0.54 20.75
CA LEU A 250 0.73 0.63 19.92
C LEU A 250 -0.43 1.45 20.47
N LYS A 251 -0.36 2.76 20.24
CA LYS A 251 -1.35 3.70 20.75
C LYS A 251 -2.74 3.30 20.26
N PRO A 252 -3.73 3.05 21.12
CA PRO A 252 -5.06 2.70 20.67
C PRO A 252 -5.68 3.84 19.85
N PHE A 253 -6.50 3.46 18.89
CA PHE A 253 -7.36 4.41 18.21
C PHE A 253 -8.35 5.05 19.18
N ARG A 254 -8.86 6.23 18.82
CA ARG A 254 -9.96 6.90 19.51
C ARG A 254 -11.23 6.03 19.48
N MET A 255 -11.46 5.35 18.36
CA MET A 255 -12.49 4.32 18.23
C MET A 255 -11.81 3.00 17.87
N PRO A 256 -11.99 1.93 18.67
CA PRO A 256 -11.37 0.64 18.39
C PRO A 256 -11.65 0.17 16.96
N ALA A 257 -10.61 -0.30 16.29
CA ALA A 257 -10.64 -0.77 14.92
C ALA A 257 -11.20 0.23 13.88
N ALA A 258 -11.19 1.54 14.17
CA ALA A 258 -11.76 2.56 13.28
C ALA A 258 -11.01 3.90 13.40
N PRO A 259 -9.81 4.03 12.82
CA PRO A 259 -9.07 5.28 12.85
C PRO A 259 -9.85 6.38 12.12
N ALA A 260 -9.97 7.55 12.76
CA ALA A 260 -10.72 8.67 12.19
C ALA A 260 -9.91 9.46 11.14
N THR A 261 -8.58 9.32 11.14
CA THR A 261 -7.67 10.12 10.31
C THR A 261 -6.48 9.33 9.79
N LEU A 262 -5.85 9.80 8.71
CA LEU A 262 -4.61 9.21 8.20
C LEU A 262 -3.44 9.34 9.20
N ILE A 263 -3.44 10.38 10.04
CA ILE A 263 -2.43 10.54 11.09
C ILE A 263 -2.55 9.40 12.10
N GLU A 264 -3.77 9.11 12.53
CA GLU A 264 -4.05 8.01 13.45
C GLU A 264 -3.79 6.64 12.83
N ALA A 265 -4.23 6.42 11.59
CA ALA A 265 -3.92 5.19 10.85
C ALA A 265 -2.41 5.02 10.60
N GLY A 266 -1.65 6.12 10.41
CA GLY A 266 -0.21 6.09 10.23
C GLY A 266 0.60 5.78 11.49
N GLU A 267 -0.04 5.72 12.65
CA GLU A 267 0.55 5.15 13.87
C GLU A 267 0.57 3.61 13.84
N ARG A 268 -0.13 2.98 12.89
CA ARG A 268 -0.17 1.52 12.73
C ARG A 268 0.93 0.98 11.82
N PRO A 269 1.33 -0.28 12.03
CA PRO A 269 2.47 -0.81 11.32
C PRO A 269 2.08 -1.35 9.94
N VAL A 270 3.09 -1.56 9.11
CA VAL A 270 2.98 -2.43 7.93
C VAL A 270 3.43 -3.83 8.34
N TYR A 271 2.60 -4.83 8.08
CA TYR A 271 2.92 -6.24 8.30
C TYR A 271 3.67 -6.82 7.10
N SER A 272 4.71 -7.60 7.43
CA SER A 272 5.63 -8.21 6.48
C SER A 272 6.11 -9.55 6.99
N MET A 273 6.59 -10.39 6.07
CA MET A 273 7.24 -11.64 6.39
C MET A 273 8.76 -11.50 6.27
N VAL A 274 9.52 -12.07 7.20
CA VAL A 274 10.95 -12.33 7.00
C VAL A 274 11.12 -13.63 6.21
N ASN A 275 11.57 -13.52 4.95
CA ASN A 275 11.67 -14.62 3.99
C ASN A 275 12.93 -15.49 4.21
N LEU A 276 13.07 -16.10 5.40
CA LEU A 276 14.15 -17.04 5.70
C LEU A 276 14.06 -18.36 4.89
N ASN A 277 12.88 -18.65 4.34
CA ASN A 277 12.64 -19.76 3.43
C ASN A 277 13.13 -19.49 1.99
N MET A 278 13.59 -18.27 1.68
CA MET A 278 14.12 -17.88 0.36
C MET A 278 13.13 -18.11 -0.80
N ILE A 279 11.83 -17.94 -0.54
CA ILE A 279 10.75 -18.12 -1.52
C ILE A 279 10.88 -17.08 -2.64
N ASP A 280 10.80 -17.50 -3.89
CA ASP A 280 11.11 -16.62 -5.02
C ASP A 280 10.20 -15.40 -5.12
N ALA A 281 8.92 -15.60 -4.84
CA ALA A 281 7.93 -14.54 -4.91
C ALA A 281 7.92 -13.63 -3.67
N GLY A 282 8.79 -13.88 -2.68
CA GLY A 282 8.76 -13.18 -1.39
C GLY A 282 7.56 -13.63 -0.57
N SER A 283 6.44 -12.91 -0.69
CA SER A 283 5.19 -13.13 0.06
C SER A 283 3.99 -13.51 -0.84
N PRO A 284 4.05 -14.65 -1.55
CA PRO A 284 3.06 -15.02 -2.58
C PRO A 284 1.63 -15.26 -2.09
N LEU A 285 1.42 -15.50 -0.79
CA LEU A 285 0.06 -15.68 -0.25
C LEU A 285 -0.72 -14.38 -0.14
N TYR A 286 -0.02 -13.25 -0.14
CA TYR A 286 -0.56 -11.92 0.16
C TYR A 286 -0.73 -11.06 -1.10
N GLY A 287 -0.49 -11.64 -2.28
CA GLY A 287 -0.77 -10.99 -3.54
C GLY A 287 0.22 -11.29 -4.66
N ASP A 288 0.05 -10.55 -5.76
CA ASP A 288 0.74 -10.78 -7.03
C ASP A 288 2.05 -9.99 -7.15
N VAL A 289 2.28 -9.06 -6.22
CA VAL A 289 3.49 -8.26 -6.08
C VAL A 289 3.99 -8.39 -4.65
N SER A 290 5.30 -8.50 -4.46
CA SER A 290 5.94 -8.32 -3.15
C SER A 290 6.86 -7.12 -3.17
N ALA A 291 6.68 -6.22 -2.20
CA ALA A 291 7.65 -5.17 -1.90
C ALA A 291 8.68 -5.72 -0.92
N VAL A 292 9.97 -5.60 -1.26
CA VAL A 292 11.07 -5.95 -0.37
C VAL A 292 11.64 -4.68 0.23
N PHE A 293 11.59 -4.58 1.55
CA PHE A 293 11.99 -3.36 2.24
C PHE A 293 13.50 -3.21 2.36
N SER A 294 13.96 -1.96 2.41
CA SER A 294 15.37 -1.62 2.60
C SER A 294 15.77 -1.82 4.06
N ASN A 295 16.68 -2.75 4.34
CA ASN A 295 17.18 -3.01 5.70
C ASN A 295 17.72 -1.73 6.34
N LYS A 296 18.40 -0.88 5.57
CA LYS A 296 18.87 0.44 6.01
C LYS A 296 17.75 1.31 6.60
N HIS A 297 16.54 1.22 6.05
CA HIS A 297 15.37 1.98 6.52
C HIS A 297 14.67 1.29 7.69
N ILE A 298 14.58 -0.04 7.68
CA ILE A 298 13.71 -0.78 8.60
C ILE A 298 14.40 -1.34 9.85
N LEU A 299 15.73 -1.46 9.88
CA LEU A 299 16.47 -2.13 10.98
C LEU A 299 16.16 -1.55 12.37
N ASN A 300 16.01 -0.23 12.46
CA ASN A 300 15.78 0.49 13.72
C ASN A 300 14.31 0.92 13.90
N SER A 301 13.39 0.32 13.15
CA SER A 301 11.96 0.63 13.27
C SER A 301 11.07 -0.59 13.06
N THR A 302 11.60 -1.80 13.19
CA THR A 302 10.86 -3.04 12.96
C THR A 302 10.94 -3.92 14.18
N LEU A 303 9.76 -4.31 14.65
CA LEU A 303 9.62 -5.36 15.64
C LEU A 303 9.43 -6.69 14.93
N LEU A 304 9.94 -7.76 15.54
CA LEU A 304 9.81 -9.11 15.03
C LEU A 304 8.99 -9.94 16.00
N SER A 305 8.02 -10.71 15.50
CA SER A 305 7.35 -11.78 16.26
C SER A 305 7.86 -13.14 15.78
N SER A 306 7.83 -14.12 16.69
CA SER A 306 8.27 -15.48 16.39
C SER A 306 7.32 -16.20 15.42
N VAL A 307 6.08 -15.73 15.30
CA VAL A 307 5.01 -16.28 14.45
C VAL A 307 4.12 -15.14 13.92
N ASP A 308 3.12 -15.45 13.11
CA ASP A 308 2.08 -14.49 12.70
C ASP A 308 1.25 -14.03 13.93
N SER A 309 1.31 -12.73 14.22
CA SER A 309 0.65 -12.11 15.37
C SER A 309 -0.87 -11.92 15.19
N GLY A 310 -1.33 -11.76 13.95
CA GLY A 310 -2.73 -11.52 13.64
C GLY A 310 -3.56 -12.80 13.67
N PHE A 311 -3.01 -13.87 13.12
CA PHE A 311 -3.71 -15.11 12.85
C PHE A 311 -3.37 -16.19 13.88
N PHE A 312 -2.11 -16.64 13.96
CA PHE A 312 -1.75 -17.76 14.85
C PHE A 312 -1.83 -17.40 16.32
N GLN A 313 -1.37 -16.22 16.70
CA GLN A 313 -1.44 -15.81 18.08
C GLN A 313 -2.88 -15.57 18.55
N GLN A 314 -3.74 -14.96 17.73
CA GLN A 314 -5.17 -14.82 18.06
C GLN A 314 -5.85 -16.19 18.17
N TYR A 315 -5.45 -17.17 17.35
CA TYR A 315 -5.94 -18.54 17.50
C TYR A 315 -5.52 -19.13 18.85
N CYS A 316 -4.27 -18.94 19.26
CA CYS A 316 -3.80 -19.37 20.56
C CYS A 316 -4.55 -18.71 21.73
N ILE A 317 -4.76 -17.40 21.68
CA ILE A 317 -5.53 -16.65 22.70
C ILE A 317 -6.97 -17.18 22.79
N ASN A 318 -7.57 -17.53 21.65
CA ASN A 318 -8.94 -18.01 21.58
C ASN A 318 -9.09 -19.52 21.74
N GLY A 319 -8.00 -20.26 22.02
CA GLY A 319 -8.02 -21.73 22.11
C GLY A 319 -8.40 -22.44 20.80
N LYS A 320 -8.24 -21.78 19.66
CA LYS A 320 -8.52 -22.32 18.33
C LYS A 320 -7.29 -23.04 17.76
N THR A 321 -7.54 -24.08 16.96
CA THR A 321 -6.51 -24.82 16.22
C THR A 321 -6.67 -24.61 14.72
N PHE A 322 -5.56 -24.51 13.99
CA PHE A 322 -5.58 -24.49 12.53
C PHE A 322 -5.64 -25.92 11.98
N PRO A 323 -6.54 -26.23 11.03
CA PRO A 323 -6.64 -27.55 10.46
C PRO A 323 -5.30 -28.04 9.90
N ARG A 324 -4.93 -29.28 10.22
CA ARG A 324 -3.71 -29.97 9.72
C ARG A 324 -2.36 -29.39 10.18
N LEU A 325 -2.35 -28.39 11.06
CA LEU A 325 -1.11 -27.89 11.66
C LEU A 325 -1.12 -28.17 13.17
N SER A 326 -0.02 -28.73 13.68
CA SER A 326 0.21 -28.92 15.10
C SER A 326 1.20 -27.86 15.58
N TYR A 327 0.78 -27.04 16.54
CA TYR A 327 1.62 -26.02 17.13
C TYR A 327 1.46 -25.95 18.65
N ASN A 328 2.39 -25.28 19.32
CA ASN A 328 2.45 -25.12 20.77
C ASN A 328 2.16 -23.67 21.16
N CYS A 329 0.91 -23.38 21.52
CA CYS A 329 0.54 -22.04 21.98
C CYS A 329 1.25 -21.61 23.28
N SER A 330 1.80 -22.54 24.07
CA SER A 330 2.57 -22.19 25.26
C SER A 330 3.97 -21.67 24.95
N ALA A 331 4.44 -21.81 23.71
CA ALA A 331 5.74 -21.28 23.27
C ALA A 331 5.69 -19.78 22.94
N GLU A 332 4.49 -19.23 22.67
CA GLU A 332 4.31 -17.82 22.33
C GLU A 332 3.68 -17.08 23.51
N THR A 333 4.46 -16.21 24.14
CA THR A 333 3.99 -15.26 25.15
C THR A 333 3.85 -13.89 24.47
N ALA A 334 2.61 -13.42 24.26
CA ALA A 334 2.31 -12.11 23.67
C ALA A 334 3.18 -10.97 24.25
N PHE A 335 3.50 -9.93 23.47
CA PHE A 335 4.40 -8.77 23.78
C PHE A 335 5.80 -9.14 24.31
N GLU A 336 5.87 -9.93 25.37
CA GLU A 336 7.09 -10.51 25.96
C GLU A 336 7.86 -11.40 24.97
N GLY A 337 7.25 -11.86 23.89
CA GLY A 337 7.91 -12.64 22.83
C GLY A 337 8.48 -11.81 21.69
N LEU A 338 8.39 -10.47 21.71
CA LEU A 338 8.84 -9.62 20.60
C LEU A 338 10.35 -9.36 20.62
N GLY A 339 10.94 -9.33 19.43
CA GLY A 339 12.34 -9.03 19.22
C GLY A 339 12.60 -7.92 18.22
N THR A 340 13.87 -7.72 17.91
CA THR A 340 14.34 -6.80 16.86
C THR A 340 15.38 -7.51 15.99
N PHE A 341 15.77 -6.92 14.85
CA PHE A 341 16.86 -7.49 14.04
C PHE A 341 18.17 -7.64 14.80
N LEU A 342 18.46 -6.80 15.80
CA LEU A 342 19.66 -6.90 16.64
C LEU A 342 19.51 -7.89 17.80
N HIS A 343 18.28 -8.16 18.22
CA HIS A 343 17.96 -8.94 19.41
C HIS A 343 16.86 -9.96 19.09
N ASN A 344 17.25 -11.04 18.42
CA ASN A 344 16.34 -12.01 17.79
C ASN A 344 16.51 -13.46 18.27
N ARG A 345 17.48 -13.77 19.13
CA ARG A 345 17.84 -15.17 19.43
C ARG A 345 16.70 -15.96 20.08
N HIS A 346 15.96 -15.32 20.98
CA HIS A 346 14.79 -15.92 21.62
C HIS A 346 13.66 -16.20 20.61
N LEU A 347 13.54 -15.43 19.52
CA LEU A 347 12.55 -15.67 18.48
C LEU A 347 12.76 -17.00 17.78
N PHE A 348 14.02 -17.39 17.53
CA PHE A 348 14.32 -18.70 16.94
C PHE A 348 13.93 -19.86 17.86
N VAL A 349 14.19 -19.71 19.16
CA VAL A 349 13.77 -20.69 20.16
C VAL A 349 12.25 -20.80 20.20
N ASN A 350 11.55 -19.67 20.34
CA ASN A 350 10.09 -19.63 20.43
C ASN A 350 9.45 -20.20 19.16
N ASN A 351 9.93 -19.82 17.97
CA ASN A 351 9.44 -20.33 16.70
C ASN A 351 9.59 -21.85 16.58
N MET A 352 10.75 -22.40 16.96
CA MET A 352 10.97 -23.84 16.93
C MET A 352 10.06 -24.59 17.91
N GLU A 353 9.90 -24.06 19.12
CA GLU A 353 9.01 -24.63 20.14
C GLU A 353 7.54 -24.54 19.72
N PHE A 354 7.15 -23.45 19.06
CA PHE A 354 5.82 -23.25 18.53
C PHE A 354 5.51 -24.28 17.45
N TRP A 355 6.37 -24.45 16.44
CA TRP A 355 6.07 -25.30 15.28
C TRP A 355 6.34 -26.80 15.49
N LYS A 356 7.03 -27.20 16.56
CA LYS A 356 7.39 -28.61 16.91
C LYS A 356 8.12 -29.42 15.83
N SER A 357 8.35 -28.86 14.64
CA SER A 357 8.77 -29.54 13.40
C SER A 357 10.11 -29.02 12.89
N GLY A 358 10.94 -28.46 13.77
CA GLY A 358 12.22 -27.86 13.41
C GLY A 358 12.18 -26.37 13.05
N GLY A 359 10.97 -25.80 12.93
CA GLY A 359 10.74 -24.36 12.75
C GLY A 359 11.47 -23.77 11.54
N THR A 360 11.68 -22.45 11.55
CA THR A 360 12.39 -21.74 10.48
C THR A 360 13.91 -21.91 10.52
N VAL A 361 14.49 -22.34 11.65
CA VAL A 361 15.95 -22.52 11.78
C VAL A 361 16.48 -23.61 10.86
N GLN A 362 15.83 -24.78 10.84
CA GLN A 362 16.25 -25.88 9.96
C GLN A 362 16.17 -25.48 8.48
N SER A 363 15.06 -24.85 8.08
CA SER A 363 14.87 -24.35 6.72
C SER A 363 15.95 -23.34 6.34
N ALA A 364 16.30 -22.40 7.22
CA ALA A 364 17.33 -21.40 6.93
C ALA A 364 18.69 -22.05 6.59
N PHE A 365 19.13 -23.06 7.35
CA PHE A 365 20.38 -23.78 7.05
C PHE A 365 20.28 -24.65 5.80
N GLN A 366 19.18 -25.38 5.65
CA GLN A 366 18.93 -26.20 4.46
C GLN A 366 19.01 -25.35 3.19
N ARG A 367 18.44 -24.16 3.21
CA ARG A 367 18.42 -23.23 2.08
C ARG A 367 19.79 -22.61 1.81
N GLY A 368 20.56 -22.33 2.86
CA GLY A 368 21.90 -21.75 2.72
C GLY A 368 23.00 -22.71 2.26
N GLN A 369 22.76 -24.02 2.25
CA GLN A 369 23.78 -25.03 1.89
C GLN A 369 23.48 -25.82 0.64
N LEU A 370 22.20 -26.03 0.35
CA LEU A 370 21.83 -26.76 -0.83
C LEU A 370 22.17 -25.95 -2.09
N PRO A 371 22.57 -26.61 -3.20
CA PRO A 371 22.72 -25.95 -4.47
C PRO A 371 21.47 -25.12 -4.73
N TRP A 372 21.70 -23.86 -5.08
CA TRP A 372 20.62 -22.94 -5.37
C TRP A 372 19.71 -23.57 -6.43
N GLY A 373 18.53 -24.02 -6.03
CA GLY A 373 17.66 -24.84 -6.89
C GLY A 373 16.92 -25.96 -6.18
N SER A 374 17.55 -26.62 -5.21
CA SER A 374 17.37 -28.08 -5.14
C SER A 374 16.17 -28.59 -4.35
N SER A 375 15.41 -27.75 -3.63
CA SER A 375 14.24 -28.22 -2.88
C SER A 375 13.16 -27.16 -2.80
N PRO A 376 11.92 -27.38 -3.24
CA PRO A 376 10.81 -26.45 -3.01
C PRO A 376 10.51 -26.28 -1.50
N VAL A 377 9.75 -25.24 -1.14
CA VAL A 377 9.21 -25.08 0.22
C VAL A 377 7.79 -25.63 0.25
N PRO A 378 7.51 -26.74 0.96
CA PRO A 378 6.17 -27.25 1.15
C PRO A 378 5.22 -26.19 1.71
N GLY A 379 3.96 -26.23 1.26
CA GLY A 379 2.93 -25.26 1.62
C GLY A 379 2.86 -24.99 3.12
N HIS A 380 2.78 -26.06 3.91
CA HIS A 380 2.69 -25.99 5.37
C HIS A 380 3.91 -25.36 6.07
N LEU A 381 5.10 -25.36 5.44
CA LEU A 381 6.31 -24.74 6.00
C LEU A 381 6.42 -23.24 5.68
N PHE A 382 5.58 -22.72 4.79
CA PHE A 382 5.52 -21.28 4.52
C PHE A 382 5.28 -20.49 5.79
N LEU A 383 4.33 -20.95 6.62
CA LEU A 383 3.85 -20.26 7.82
C LEU A 383 4.88 -20.21 8.96
N ASN A 384 6.00 -20.92 8.83
CA ASN A 384 7.02 -20.93 9.88
C ASN A 384 7.77 -19.59 9.98
N TYR A 385 7.49 -18.60 9.14
CA TYR A 385 8.22 -17.33 9.08
C TYR A 385 8.20 -16.53 10.39
N LEU A 386 9.17 -15.62 10.52
CA LEU A 386 9.13 -14.56 11.53
C LEU A 386 8.36 -13.37 10.95
N GLU A 387 7.34 -12.89 11.65
CA GLU A 387 6.61 -11.71 11.22
C GLU A 387 7.40 -10.45 11.56
N ALA A 388 7.44 -9.51 10.61
CA ALA A 388 8.05 -8.20 10.75
C ALA A 388 6.97 -7.11 10.74
N THR A 389 7.03 -6.25 11.75
CA THR A 389 6.04 -5.20 12.01
C THR A 389 6.74 -3.85 11.98
N HIS A 390 6.55 -3.09 10.90
CA HIS A 390 7.25 -1.84 10.66
C HIS A 390 6.55 -0.67 11.37
N LEU A 391 7.18 -0.12 12.41
CA LEU A 391 6.66 1.00 13.20
C LEU A 391 6.91 2.37 12.56
N SER A 392 7.42 2.44 11.34
CA SER A 392 7.74 3.69 10.67
C SER A 392 6.99 3.82 9.36
N LYS A 393 6.79 5.08 8.94
CA LYS A 393 6.30 5.40 7.62
C LYS A 393 7.33 4.99 6.57
N LEU A 394 6.91 4.17 5.61
CA LEU A 394 7.78 3.58 4.59
C LEU A 394 7.78 4.46 3.33
N HIS A 395 8.48 5.59 3.39
CA HIS A 395 8.55 6.59 2.31
C HIS A 395 9.31 6.09 1.07
N TYR A 396 8.85 6.50 -0.11
CA TYR A 396 9.53 6.25 -1.37
C TYR A 396 10.50 7.38 -1.73
N PRO A 397 11.63 7.05 -2.39
CA PRO A 397 12.04 5.70 -2.82
C PRO A 397 12.75 4.86 -1.74
N GLU A 398 13.11 5.43 -0.59
CA GLU A 398 14.11 4.87 0.33
C GLU A 398 13.69 3.59 1.05
N ALA A 399 12.39 3.43 1.33
CA ALA A 399 11.89 2.32 2.11
C ALA A 399 11.84 1.00 1.32
N ILE A 400 11.79 1.05 -0.01
CA ILE A 400 11.74 -0.13 -0.87
C ILE A 400 13.11 -0.36 -1.49
N ARG A 401 13.62 -1.58 -1.35
CA ARG A 401 14.87 -2.03 -1.97
C ARG A 401 14.63 -2.49 -3.41
N PHE A 402 13.62 -3.34 -3.61
CA PHE A 402 13.19 -3.82 -4.92
C PHE A 402 11.76 -4.37 -4.86
N LEU A 403 11.16 -4.57 -6.03
CA LEU A 403 9.86 -5.19 -6.18
C LEU A 403 10.00 -6.59 -6.81
N ILE A 404 9.13 -7.51 -6.44
CA ILE A 404 8.99 -8.82 -7.05
C ILE A 404 7.60 -8.92 -7.69
N GLY A 405 7.53 -9.11 -9.00
CA GLY A 405 6.29 -9.37 -9.73
C GLY A 405 6.09 -10.85 -10.02
N THR A 406 4.87 -11.36 -9.84
CA THR A 406 4.52 -12.73 -10.24
C THR A 406 4.30 -12.84 -11.75
N PHE A 407 5.10 -13.68 -12.39
CA PHE A 407 5.07 -13.91 -13.83
C PHE A 407 3.70 -14.37 -14.37
N PRO A 408 2.97 -15.30 -13.70
CA PRO A 408 1.67 -15.78 -14.19
C PRO A 408 0.60 -14.72 -14.33
N VAL A 409 0.64 -13.65 -13.53
CA VAL A 409 -0.39 -12.60 -13.52
C VAL A 409 0.06 -11.38 -14.30
N LEU A 410 1.34 -10.98 -14.16
CA LEU A 410 1.78 -9.65 -14.56
C LEU A 410 2.55 -9.61 -15.87
N PHE A 411 3.40 -10.60 -16.14
CA PHE A 411 4.32 -10.52 -17.26
C PHE A 411 3.60 -10.52 -18.62
N GLY A 412 3.92 -9.58 -19.49
CA GLY A 412 3.24 -9.40 -20.78
C GLY A 412 1.86 -8.75 -20.69
N THR A 413 1.51 -8.14 -19.55
CA THR A 413 0.21 -7.45 -19.34
C THR A 413 0.39 -5.95 -19.10
N GLU A 414 -0.71 -5.18 -19.21
CA GLU A 414 -0.72 -3.76 -18.86
C GLU A 414 -0.36 -3.51 -17.39
N LEU A 415 -0.84 -4.37 -16.48
CA LEU A 415 -0.48 -4.28 -15.06
C LEU A 415 1.01 -4.52 -14.81
N GLY A 416 1.60 -5.49 -15.52
CA GLY A 416 3.05 -5.69 -15.48
C GLY A 416 3.82 -4.48 -16.02
N ALA A 417 3.34 -3.87 -17.10
CA ALA A 417 3.95 -2.65 -17.64
C ALA A 417 3.86 -1.49 -16.63
N ASN A 418 2.74 -1.35 -15.91
CA ASN A 418 2.58 -0.38 -14.83
C ASN A 418 3.55 -0.65 -13.66
N LEU A 419 3.80 -1.93 -13.32
CA LEU A 419 4.82 -2.29 -12.33
C LEU A 419 6.23 -1.90 -12.79
N GLN A 420 6.58 -2.13 -14.06
CA GLN A 420 7.85 -1.66 -14.63
C GLN A 420 7.95 -0.13 -14.57
N ILE A 421 6.90 0.61 -14.94
CA ILE A 421 6.86 2.08 -14.86
C ILE A 421 7.10 2.54 -13.43
N TRP A 422 6.43 1.91 -12.46
CA TRP A 422 6.58 2.26 -11.05
C TRP A 422 8.01 2.05 -10.57
N ALA A 423 8.59 0.86 -10.81
CA ALA A 423 9.96 0.56 -10.43
C ALA A 423 10.96 1.53 -11.08
N LYS A 424 10.84 1.80 -12.39
CA LYS A 424 11.67 2.78 -13.10
C LYS A 424 11.57 4.18 -12.49
N SER A 425 10.36 4.64 -12.20
CA SER A 425 10.11 5.99 -11.66
C SER A 425 10.75 6.23 -10.29
N ARG A 426 11.05 5.15 -9.55
CA ARG A 426 11.63 5.19 -8.21
C ARG A 426 13.08 4.73 -8.17
N GLY A 427 13.65 4.33 -9.30
CA GLY A 427 15.00 3.81 -9.39
C GLY A 427 15.18 2.43 -8.75
N TRP A 428 14.09 1.68 -8.51
CA TRP A 428 14.17 0.35 -7.91
C TRP A 428 14.55 -0.71 -8.95
N VAL A 429 15.03 -1.85 -8.46
CA VAL A 429 15.11 -3.07 -9.28
C VAL A 429 13.74 -3.75 -9.28
N LEU A 430 13.39 -4.36 -10.41
CA LEU A 430 12.24 -5.25 -10.53
C LEU A 430 12.74 -6.67 -10.80
N VAL A 431 12.20 -7.63 -10.07
CA VAL A 431 12.47 -9.05 -10.21
C VAL A 431 11.19 -9.76 -10.58
N TRP A 432 11.26 -10.71 -11.51
CA TRP A 432 10.17 -11.61 -11.87
C TRP A 432 10.37 -12.96 -11.22
N ALA A 433 9.28 -13.57 -10.75
CA ALA A 433 9.26 -14.92 -10.20
C ALA A 433 8.00 -15.67 -10.66
N LEU A 434 8.07 -17.00 -10.75
CA LEU A 434 6.90 -17.80 -11.12
C LEU A 434 5.79 -17.76 -10.05
N GLY A 435 6.14 -17.66 -8.77
CA GLY A 435 5.18 -17.70 -7.66
C GLY A 435 4.44 -19.03 -7.56
N LEU A 436 3.16 -18.98 -7.14
CA LEU A 436 2.30 -20.16 -6.98
C LEU A 436 1.90 -20.83 -8.30
N ASN A 437 1.92 -20.09 -9.42
CA ASN A 437 1.46 -20.55 -10.73
C ASN A 437 0.04 -21.15 -10.72
N ASP A 438 -0.86 -20.58 -9.94
CA ASP A 438 -2.26 -20.96 -9.76
C ASP A 438 -3.23 -19.99 -10.49
N LYS A 439 -2.71 -18.87 -10.99
CA LYS A 439 -3.45 -17.78 -11.63
C LYS A 439 -3.12 -17.61 -13.12
N ALA A 440 -2.90 -18.69 -13.87
CA ALA A 440 -2.65 -18.54 -15.31
C ALA A 440 -3.84 -17.90 -16.03
N LEU A 441 -5.07 -18.17 -15.61
CA LEU A 441 -6.24 -17.45 -16.07
C LEU A 441 -6.32 -16.10 -15.36
N LEU A 442 -6.60 -15.03 -16.12
CA LEU A 442 -6.85 -13.68 -15.61
C LEU A 442 -8.05 -13.71 -14.66
N ARG A 443 -7.79 -14.00 -13.38
CA ARG A 443 -8.74 -13.87 -12.28
C ARG A 443 -8.49 -12.53 -11.59
N PRO A 444 -9.49 -11.97 -10.90
CA PRO A 444 -9.28 -10.84 -10.02
C PRO A 444 -8.10 -11.14 -9.09
N THR A 445 -7.19 -10.16 -8.99
CA THR A 445 -6.07 -10.18 -8.07
C THR A 445 -6.67 -10.15 -6.66
N ARG A 446 -6.38 -11.17 -5.84
CA ARG A 446 -6.90 -11.29 -4.47
C ARG A 446 -5.83 -10.87 -3.48
N ASP A 447 -6.25 -10.21 -2.40
CA ASP A 447 -5.38 -9.77 -1.31
C ASP A 447 -4.76 -10.97 -0.57
N PHE A 448 -5.52 -12.06 -0.35
CA PHE A 448 -5.00 -13.23 0.35
C PHE A 448 -5.54 -14.53 -0.28
N ASP A 449 -4.68 -15.54 -0.39
CA ASP A 449 -5.10 -16.90 -0.75
C ASP A 449 -4.35 -17.92 0.11
N PHE A 450 -5.00 -18.40 1.18
CA PHE A 450 -4.45 -19.46 2.03
C PHE A 450 -4.74 -20.88 1.49
N SER A 451 -5.46 -21.02 0.38
CA SER A 451 -5.76 -22.34 -0.19
C SER A 451 -4.52 -23.17 -0.55
N PRO A 452 -3.37 -22.60 -0.98
CA PRO A 452 -2.15 -23.36 -1.23
C PRO A 452 -1.63 -24.08 0.03
N LEU A 453 -1.87 -23.52 1.22
CA LEU A 453 -1.48 -24.14 2.49
C LEU A 453 -2.24 -25.45 2.77
N LEU A 454 -3.44 -25.59 2.18
CA LEU A 454 -4.30 -26.77 2.35
C LEU A 454 -4.11 -27.83 1.26
N GLN A 455 -3.38 -27.50 0.19
CA GLN A 455 -3.35 -28.27 -1.07
C GLN A 455 -2.02 -28.99 -1.35
N ASP A 456 -1.15 -29.17 -0.36
CA ASP A 456 0.19 -29.76 -0.55
C ASP A 456 0.97 -29.10 -1.70
N VAL A 457 0.80 -27.78 -1.86
CA VAL A 457 1.46 -27.01 -2.92
C VAL A 457 2.87 -26.63 -2.48
N ASP A 458 3.81 -26.77 -3.41
CA ASP A 458 5.20 -26.41 -3.23
C ASP A 458 5.48 -24.99 -3.73
N PHE A 459 5.96 -24.11 -2.84
CA PHE A 459 6.47 -22.80 -3.23
C PHE A 459 7.79 -22.94 -3.95
N LYS A 460 7.87 -22.26 -5.10
CA LYS A 460 9.08 -22.23 -5.91
C LYS A 460 10.15 -21.38 -5.25
N VAL A 461 11.36 -21.91 -5.39
CA VAL A 461 12.61 -21.29 -5.01
C VAL A 461 13.52 -21.40 -6.23
N ASN A 462 14.40 -20.42 -6.36
CA ASN A 462 15.53 -20.41 -7.29
C ASN A 462 15.16 -20.16 -8.76
N GLY A 463 14.02 -19.53 -8.98
CA GLY A 463 13.53 -19.01 -10.24
C GLY A 463 13.17 -17.54 -10.08
N ARG A 464 14.19 -16.68 -10.03
CA ARG A 464 14.06 -15.22 -10.10
C ARG A 464 14.88 -14.68 -11.24
N MET A 465 14.32 -13.71 -11.96
CA MET A 465 14.97 -13.05 -13.09
C MET A 465 14.83 -11.55 -12.96
N VAL A 466 15.92 -10.81 -13.06
CA VAL A 466 15.89 -9.33 -13.09
C VAL A 466 15.23 -8.86 -14.37
N ASP A 467 14.42 -7.82 -14.26
CA ASP A 467 13.87 -7.11 -15.41
C ASP A 467 14.95 -6.22 -16.06
N PRO A 468 15.42 -6.53 -17.28
CA PRO A 468 16.49 -5.78 -17.93
C PRO A 468 16.05 -4.39 -18.38
N ILE A 469 14.74 -4.16 -18.60
CA ILE A 469 14.19 -2.86 -18.99
C ILE A 469 14.23 -1.90 -17.79
N VAL A 470 13.84 -2.39 -16.62
CA VAL A 470 13.91 -1.62 -15.36
C VAL A 470 15.36 -1.42 -14.93
N LEU A 471 16.23 -2.42 -15.15
CA LEU A 471 17.64 -2.36 -14.75
C LEU A 471 18.41 -1.21 -15.40
N GLY A 472 18.03 -0.77 -16.60
CA GLY A 472 18.60 0.43 -17.23
C GLY A 472 18.29 1.76 -16.52
N HIS A 473 17.38 1.76 -15.55
CA HIS A 473 16.86 2.95 -14.86
C HIS A 473 17.06 2.90 -13.34
N THR A 474 17.69 1.84 -12.82
CA THR A 474 17.85 1.70 -11.37
C THR A 474 18.95 2.61 -10.82
N THR A 475 18.82 2.99 -9.56
CA THR A 475 19.90 3.60 -8.77
C THR A 475 20.82 2.56 -8.13
N ALA A 476 20.47 1.26 -8.24
CA ALA A 476 21.37 0.15 -7.91
C ALA A 476 22.69 0.26 -8.70
N THR A 477 23.85 0.12 -8.06
CA THR A 477 25.10 -0.18 -8.76
C THR A 477 24.87 -1.49 -9.49
N VAL A 478 24.69 -1.38 -10.80
CA VAL A 478 24.52 -2.51 -11.69
C VAL A 478 25.89 -3.15 -11.89
N GLY A 479 25.92 -4.47 -12.10
CA GLY A 479 27.09 -5.12 -12.68
C GLY A 479 27.41 -4.59 -14.08
N PRO A 480 28.05 -5.38 -14.96
CA PRO A 480 28.26 -4.94 -16.33
C PRO A 480 26.91 -4.50 -16.97
N PRO A 481 26.93 -3.44 -17.81
CA PRO A 481 25.71 -2.95 -18.45
C PRO A 481 24.97 -4.09 -19.16
N VAL A 482 23.65 -4.11 -19.02
CA VAL A 482 22.81 -5.06 -19.76
C VAL A 482 23.01 -4.80 -21.25
N GLN A 483 23.38 -5.84 -21.99
CA GLN A 483 23.59 -5.73 -23.43
C GLN A 483 22.25 -5.46 -24.14
N LEU A 484 22.27 -4.67 -25.22
CA LEU A 484 21.06 -4.23 -25.91
C LEU A 484 20.26 -5.38 -26.53
N ASP A 485 20.95 -6.42 -27.00
CA ASP A 485 20.35 -7.67 -27.49
C ASP A 485 19.53 -8.37 -26.40
N VAL A 486 20.01 -8.40 -25.16
CA VAL A 486 19.27 -8.96 -24.01
C VAL A 486 17.97 -8.20 -23.76
N VAL A 487 17.99 -6.87 -23.86
CA VAL A 487 16.78 -6.04 -23.72
C VAL A 487 15.80 -6.33 -24.86
N ASN A 488 16.28 -6.35 -26.11
CA ASN A 488 15.43 -6.62 -27.28
C ASN A 488 14.79 -8.02 -27.22
N ASP A 489 15.55 -9.04 -26.82
CA ASP A 489 15.06 -10.40 -26.65
C ASP A 489 14.02 -10.48 -25.52
N PHE A 490 14.22 -9.72 -24.44
CA PHE A 490 13.26 -9.67 -23.34
C PHE A 490 11.95 -9.00 -23.76
N GLU A 491 12.01 -7.90 -24.53
CA GLU A 491 10.82 -7.26 -25.11
C GLU A 491 10.07 -8.19 -26.07
N LYS A 492 10.81 -8.98 -26.87
CA LYS A 492 10.22 -10.01 -27.71
C LYS A 492 9.49 -11.07 -26.87
N LEU A 493 10.11 -11.59 -25.80
CA LEU A 493 9.45 -12.52 -24.89
C LEU A 493 8.21 -11.89 -24.24
N TRP A 494 8.30 -10.63 -23.82
CA TRP A 494 7.16 -9.88 -23.25
C TRP A 494 5.97 -9.84 -24.23
N ALA A 495 6.23 -9.48 -25.50
CA ALA A 495 5.22 -9.45 -26.54
C ALA A 495 4.66 -10.85 -26.86
N GLU A 496 5.51 -11.88 -26.90
CA GLU A 496 5.07 -13.28 -27.09
C GLU A 496 4.13 -13.74 -25.97
N VAL A 497 4.48 -13.49 -24.71
CA VAL A 497 3.62 -13.85 -23.56
C VAL A 497 2.32 -13.05 -23.62
N GLY A 498 2.37 -11.76 -23.94
CA GLY A 498 1.18 -10.94 -24.14
C GLY A 498 0.25 -11.49 -25.23
N ALA A 499 0.81 -11.93 -26.37
CA ALA A 499 0.05 -12.56 -27.45
C ALA A 499 -0.61 -13.88 -27.02
N VAL A 500 0.10 -14.73 -26.26
CA VAL A 500 -0.46 -15.97 -25.69
C VAL A 500 -1.62 -15.67 -24.74
N ARG A 501 -1.53 -14.61 -23.93
CA ARG A 501 -2.61 -14.20 -23.02
C ARG A 501 -3.86 -13.73 -23.74
N GLY A 502 -3.71 -13.08 -24.89
CA GLY A 502 -4.83 -12.72 -25.76
C GLY A 502 -5.60 -13.94 -26.31
N GLN A 503 -4.98 -15.12 -26.31
CA GLN A 503 -5.54 -16.38 -26.77
C GLN A 503 -6.01 -17.24 -25.58
N THR A 504 -6.99 -16.75 -24.82
CA THR A 504 -7.44 -17.30 -23.53
C THR A 504 -7.66 -18.83 -23.47
N LYS A 505 -8.04 -19.47 -24.58
CA LYS A 505 -8.23 -20.93 -24.66
C LYS A 505 -6.93 -21.75 -24.49
N GLN A 506 -5.75 -21.14 -24.68
CA GLN A 506 -4.45 -21.83 -24.60
C GLN A 506 -3.70 -21.57 -23.29
N LEU A 507 -4.19 -20.63 -22.48
CA LEU A 507 -3.50 -20.19 -21.27
C LEU A 507 -3.81 -21.11 -20.09
N THR A 508 -2.86 -21.98 -19.75
CA THR A 508 -2.91 -22.89 -18.60
C THR A 508 -1.71 -22.66 -17.70
N ASN A 509 -1.76 -23.15 -16.45
CA ASN A 509 -0.62 -23.13 -15.53
C ASN A 509 0.62 -23.79 -16.14
N GLN A 510 0.44 -24.85 -16.94
CA GLN A 510 1.54 -25.50 -17.65
C GLN A 510 2.13 -24.60 -18.74
N THR A 511 1.29 -23.92 -19.53
CA THR A 511 1.75 -23.01 -20.59
C THR A 511 2.58 -21.85 -20.00
N VAL A 512 2.12 -21.28 -18.88
CA VAL A 512 2.86 -20.24 -18.16
C VAL A 512 4.18 -20.76 -17.59
N ALA A 513 4.18 -21.93 -16.95
CA ALA A 513 5.41 -22.55 -16.44
C ALA A 513 6.43 -22.84 -17.56
N ASN A 514 5.98 -23.31 -18.73
CA ASN A 514 6.84 -23.54 -19.88
C ASN A 514 7.46 -22.23 -20.39
N LYS A 515 6.67 -21.14 -20.46
CA LYS A 515 7.18 -19.82 -20.84
C LYS A 515 8.16 -19.26 -19.82
N TRP A 516 7.92 -19.48 -18.53
CA TRP A 516 8.87 -19.12 -17.48
C TRP A 516 10.18 -19.89 -17.59
N GLN A 517 10.12 -21.20 -17.81
CA GLN A 517 11.32 -22.03 -18.02
C GLN A 517 12.10 -21.60 -19.27
N GLN A 518 11.40 -21.30 -20.36
CA GLN A 518 12.02 -20.75 -21.58
C GLN A 518 12.75 -19.43 -21.26
N ALA A 519 12.12 -18.53 -20.50
CA ALA A 519 12.74 -17.27 -20.09
C ALA A 519 14.04 -17.49 -19.31
N MET A 520 14.00 -18.36 -18.29
CA MET A 520 15.19 -18.65 -17.48
C MET A 520 16.35 -19.22 -18.30
N LEU A 521 16.06 -20.09 -19.27
CA LEU A 521 17.07 -20.66 -20.17
C LEU A 521 17.64 -19.64 -21.15
N HIS A 522 16.81 -18.69 -21.60
CA HIS A 522 17.20 -17.66 -22.56
C HIS A 522 17.99 -16.52 -21.91
N PHE A 523 17.77 -16.26 -20.61
CA PHE A 523 18.40 -15.17 -19.87
C PHE A 523 19.17 -15.63 -18.62
N PRO A 524 20.15 -16.57 -18.73
CA PRO A 524 20.88 -17.07 -17.57
C PRO A 524 21.63 -15.98 -16.79
N GLN A 525 22.08 -14.92 -17.48
CA GLN A 525 22.75 -13.75 -16.91
C GLN A 525 21.85 -12.85 -16.07
N LEU A 526 20.53 -12.98 -16.19
CA LEU A 526 19.56 -12.18 -15.42
C LEU A 526 19.07 -12.92 -14.16
N LEU A 527 19.48 -14.17 -13.94
CA LEU A 527 19.01 -14.97 -12.81
C LEU A 527 19.67 -14.53 -11.50
N LEU A 528 18.87 -14.40 -10.43
CA LEU A 528 19.30 -13.90 -9.11
C LEU A 528 18.85 -14.77 -7.93
N ARG A 529 19.76 -15.08 -7.01
CA ARG A 529 19.38 -15.71 -5.73
C ARG A 529 19.08 -14.66 -4.68
N PRO A 530 18.17 -14.98 -3.74
CA PRO A 530 18.17 -14.35 -2.43
C PRO A 530 19.56 -14.36 -1.79
N LEU A 531 19.80 -13.38 -0.90
CA LEU A 531 21.07 -13.26 -0.20
C LEU A 531 21.22 -14.30 0.92
N LEU A 532 22.44 -14.79 1.05
CA LEU A 532 22.94 -15.56 2.17
C LEU A 532 23.69 -14.63 3.13
N GLY A 533 23.75 -14.98 4.41
CA GLY A 533 24.36 -14.12 5.44
C GLY A 533 25.84 -13.73 5.20
N GLU A 534 26.53 -14.44 4.34
CA GLU A 534 27.93 -14.15 3.94
C GLU A 534 28.03 -13.39 2.60
N ASP A 535 26.91 -13.18 1.92
CA ASP A 535 26.90 -12.38 0.69
C ASP A 535 27.02 -10.90 1.02
N CYS A 536 27.55 -10.13 0.07
CA CYS A 536 27.63 -8.68 0.20
C CYS A 536 28.31 -8.22 1.52
N THR A 537 29.31 -8.97 2.03
CA THR A 537 30.01 -8.71 3.32
C THR A 537 30.50 -7.29 3.54
N LYS A 538 30.86 -6.57 2.46
CA LYS A 538 31.25 -5.15 2.52
C LYS A 538 30.07 -4.18 2.71
N GLN A 539 28.85 -4.65 2.48
CA GLN A 539 27.61 -3.88 2.46
C GLN A 539 26.60 -4.38 3.49
N LEU A 540 26.74 -5.56 4.09
CA LEU A 540 25.76 -6.26 4.95
C LEU A 540 24.84 -5.40 5.83
N ARG A 541 25.37 -4.50 6.68
CA ARG A 541 24.52 -3.66 7.57
C ARG A 541 23.75 -2.55 6.87
N HIS A 542 24.12 -2.24 5.63
CA HIS A 542 23.44 -1.29 4.75
C HIS A 542 23.14 -1.94 3.40
N ALA A 543 23.04 -3.27 3.36
CA ALA A 543 23.04 -3.99 2.10
C ALA A 543 21.75 -3.62 1.39
N GLU A 544 21.92 -2.88 0.31
CA GLU A 544 20.87 -2.63 -0.66
C GLU A 544 21.00 -3.63 -1.84
N CYS A 545 21.92 -4.62 -1.74
CA CYS A 545 22.11 -5.75 -2.68
C CYS A 545 20.81 -6.49 -3.04
N VAL A 546 20.36 -6.55 -4.28
CA VAL A 546 19.09 -7.24 -4.59
C VAL A 546 19.22 -8.78 -4.57
N GLY A 547 20.41 -9.28 -4.87
CA GLY A 547 20.70 -10.72 -4.91
C GLY A 547 22.10 -10.98 -5.44
N VAL A 548 22.44 -12.25 -5.62
CA VAL A 548 23.69 -12.68 -6.28
C VAL A 548 23.35 -13.43 -7.56
N THR A 549 24.09 -13.17 -8.64
CA THR A 549 23.96 -13.94 -9.90
C THR A 549 24.40 -15.39 -9.72
N LEU A 550 23.97 -16.28 -10.62
CA LEU A 550 24.30 -17.71 -10.56
C LEU A 550 25.81 -18.01 -10.63
N ASP A 551 26.58 -17.15 -11.30
CA ASP A 551 28.04 -17.24 -11.40
C ASP A 551 28.76 -16.73 -10.13
N GLY A 552 28.03 -16.26 -9.12
CA GLY A 552 28.57 -15.72 -7.88
C GLY A 552 29.21 -14.33 -8.00
N GLY A 553 29.19 -13.72 -9.20
CA GLY A 553 30.02 -12.57 -9.52
C GLY A 553 29.38 -11.20 -9.30
N THR A 554 28.07 -11.06 -9.47
CA THR A 554 27.41 -9.75 -9.50
C THR A 554 26.31 -9.64 -8.43
N SER A 555 26.40 -8.56 -7.65
CA SER A 555 25.31 -8.12 -6.77
C SER A 555 24.87 -6.72 -7.16
N TYR A 556 23.56 -6.50 -7.28
CA TYR A 556 23.00 -5.19 -7.64
C TYR A 556 22.77 -4.36 -6.37
N ALA A 557 23.56 -3.32 -6.11
CA ALA A 557 23.50 -2.59 -4.83
C ALA A 557 23.59 -1.07 -5.01
N PRO A 558 22.65 -0.21 -4.57
CA PRO A 558 22.66 1.23 -4.84
C PRO A 558 23.96 1.98 -4.62
N VAL A 559 24.16 2.96 -5.51
CA VAL A 559 25.30 3.85 -5.49
C VAL A 559 25.10 4.81 -4.31
N SER A 560 26.04 4.80 -3.36
CA SER A 560 25.96 5.63 -2.14
C SER A 560 26.14 7.14 -2.37
N ASN A 561 26.10 7.64 -3.60
CA ASN A 561 26.37 9.04 -3.93
C ASN A 561 25.12 9.91 -3.79
N SER A 562 24.79 10.29 -2.55
CA SER A 562 23.71 11.22 -2.20
C SER A 562 23.96 12.69 -2.55
N ARG A 563 24.81 13.04 -3.53
CA ARG A 563 25.12 14.46 -3.82
C ARG A 563 25.05 14.97 -5.26
N GLN A 564 24.81 14.15 -6.30
CA GLN A 564 24.88 14.68 -7.68
C GLN A 564 23.84 14.21 -8.70
N VAL A 565 22.90 13.32 -8.36
CA VAL A 565 21.98 12.75 -9.38
C VAL A 565 20.74 13.63 -9.65
N GLY A 566 20.51 14.68 -8.86
CA GLY A 566 19.29 15.50 -8.96
C GLY A 566 19.18 16.42 -10.18
N THR A 567 20.26 16.67 -10.93
CA THR A 567 20.26 17.70 -11.99
C THR A 567 20.22 17.16 -13.42
N THR A 568 20.55 15.89 -13.66
CA THR A 568 20.67 15.39 -15.05
C THR A 568 19.37 14.78 -15.59
N LEU A 569 18.57 14.11 -14.75
CA LEU A 569 17.36 13.38 -15.18
C LEU A 569 16.13 14.26 -15.42
N LEU A 570 16.09 15.48 -14.87
CA LEU A 570 15.00 16.44 -15.11
C LEU A 570 15.15 17.20 -16.44
N SER A 571 16.33 17.20 -17.06
CA SER A 571 16.59 17.93 -18.31
C SER A 571 16.09 17.20 -19.58
N SER A 572 15.93 15.87 -19.52
CA SER A 572 15.48 15.05 -20.65
C SER A 572 13.95 14.94 -20.77
N ALA A 573 13.19 15.34 -19.75
CA ALA A 573 11.73 15.29 -19.75
C ALA A 573 11.05 16.63 -20.14
N GLN A 574 11.82 17.70 -20.40
CA GLN A 574 11.27 19.05 -20.64
C GLN A 574 11.20 19.48 -22.11
N ASN A 575 11.54 18.63 -23.08
CA ASN A 575 11.45 18.99 -24.49
C ASN A 575 10.16 18.48 -25.15
N PHE A 576 8.99 18.98 -24.73
CA PHE A 576 7.76 19.03 -25.54
C PHE A 576 6.84 20.16 -25.03
N THR A 577 6.93 21.30 -25.72
CA THR A 577 5.92 22.39 -25.92
C THR A 577 5.00 22.83 -24.77
N GLU A 578 5.28 24.01 -24.19
CA GLU A 578 4.44 25.24 -24.22
C GLU A 578 4.97 26.26 -23.19
N ALA A 579 5.80 27.20 -23.66
CA ALA A 579 6.26 28.34 -22.88
C ALA A 579 6.01 29.61 -23.70
N ASN A 580 4.87 30.27 -23.46
CA ASN A 580 4.69 31.67 -23.90
C ASN A 580 3.72 32.52 -23.03
N ASP A 581 2.92 31.94 -22.12
CA ASP A 581 1.95 32.75 -21.34
C ASP A 581 2.37 33.11 -19.90
N LEU A 582 3.47 32.57 -19.37
CA LEU A 582 3.96 32.90 -18.02
C LEU A 582 4.88 34.14 -18.00
N GLY A 583 5.53 34.47 -19.12
CA GLY A 583 6.48 35.60 -19.18
C GLY A 583 5.86 36.98 -19.00
N LEU A 584 4.59 37.15 -19.39
CA LEU A 584 3.90 38.44 -19.36
C LEU A 584 3.39 38.81 -17.96
N VAL A 585 2.98 37.81 -17.17
CA VAL A 585 2.46 38.01 -15.80
C VAL A 585 3.58 38.35 -14.82
N TYR A 586 4.77 37.75 -14.98
CA TYR A 586 5.91 38.03 -14.11
C TYR A 586 6.60 39.37 -14.42
N ALA A 587 6.55 39.84 -15.66
CA ALA A 587 7.05 41.17 -16.02
C ALA A 587 6.22 42.30 -15.39
N GLN A 588 4.89 42.11 -15.27
CA GLN A 588 3.99 43.07 -14.65
C GLN A 588 4.11 43.10 -13.11
N ALA A 589 4.36 41.95 -12.47
CA ALA A 589 4.62 41.88 -11.03
C ALA A 589 5.96 42.53 -10.62
N ALA A 590 7.00 42.40 -11.47
CA ALA A 590 8.29 43.03 -11.23
C ALA A 590 8.25 44.57 -11.37
N GLN A 591 7.42 45.10 -12.28
CA GLN A 591 7.20 46.54 -12.39
C GLN A 591 6.43 47.13 -11.20
N ALA A 592 5.49 46.39 -10.62
CA ALA A 592 4.76 46.83 -9.43
C ALA A 592 5.66 46.88 -8.18
N ALA A 593 6.61 45.96 -8.03
CA ALA A 593 7.53 45.93 -6.90
C ALA A 593 8.60 47.04 -6.94
N GLN A 594 8.98 47.53 -8.13
CA GLN A 594 9.92 48.65 -8.27
C GLN A 594 9.29 50.02 -7.94
N ALA A 595 7.96 50.14 -7.93
CA ALA A 595 7.27 51.40 -7.65
C ALA A 595 7.14 51.72 -6.15
N ALA A 596 7.30 50.73 -5.25
CA ALA A 596 6.99 50.87 -3.83
C ALA A 596 8.19 51.30 -2.95
N GLN A 597 8.88 52.40 -3.28
CA GLN A 597 10.07 52.90 -2.56
C GLN A 597 9.93 52.88 -1.01
N VAL A 598 10.50 51.88 -0.34
CA VAL A 598 10.63 51.83 1.14
C VAL A 598 12.09 51.57 1.53
N PRO A 599 12.73 52.47 2.32
CA PRO A 599 14.13 52.33 2.71
C PRO A 599 14.25 51.77 4.14
N SER A 600 14.51 50.48 4.30
CA SER A 600 15.19 49.99 5.52
C SER A 600 16.01 48.73 5.28
N ARG A 601 17.21 48.69 5.86
CA ARG A 601 18.31 47.75 5.56
C ARG A 601 18.08 46.31 6.10
N GLN A 602 17.00 46.07 6.86
CA GLN A 602 16.66 44.76 7.42
C GLN A 602 15.58 43.99 6.63
N GLY A 603 14.84 44.64 5.73
CA GLY A 603 13.96 43.94 4.77
C GLY A 603 14.73 43.20 3.67
N TRP A 604 15.98 43.60 3.44
CA TRP A 604 16.83 43.02 2.40
C TRP A 604 17.36 41.62 2.75
N GLU A 605 17.57 41.28 4.02
CA GLU A 605 18.15 39.98 4.40
C GLU A 605 17.15 38.81 4.28
N VAL A 606 15.85 39.08 4.44
CA VAL A 606 14.78 38.07 4.25
C VAL A 606 14.46 37.88 2.76
N ALA A 607 14.48 38.96 1.96
CA ALA A 607 14.30 38.87 0.52
C ALA A 607 15.51 38.20 -0.17
N LEU A 608 16.74 38.44 0.31
CA LEU A 608 17.96 37.84 -0.23
C LEU A 608 18.05 36.33 0.10
N ALA A 609 17.53 35.87 1.24
CA ALA A 609 17.46 34.45 1.58
C ALA A 609 16.54 33.67 0.62
N VAL A 610 15.42 34.27 0.20
CA VAL A 610 14.48 33.67 -0.78
C VAL A 610 15.04 33.75 -2.21
N TYR A 611 15.81 34.80 -2.54
CA TYR A 611 16.38 34.99 -3.88
C TYR A 611 17.63 34.13 -4.14
N VAL A 612 18.44 33.85 -3.12
CA VAL A 612 19.68 33.03 -3.24
C VAL A 612 19.36 31.54 -3.42
N GLU A 613 18.22 31.07 -2.94
CA GLU A 613 17.80 29.66 -3.10
C GLU A 613 17.21 29.37 -4.50
N MET A 614 16.75 30.39 -5.23
CA MET A 614 16.18 30.24 -6.59
C MET A 614 17.12 30.67 -7.74
N GLY A 615 18.25 31.30 -7.43
CA GLY A 615 19.21 31.80 -8.43
C GLY A 615 20.27 30.79 -8.93
N SER A 616 20.30 29.55 -8.42
CA SER A 616 21.37 28.57 -8.72
C SER A 616 21.16 27.75 -10.00
N MET A 617 20.45 28.30 -10.99
CA MET A 617 20.33 27.72 -12.34
C MET A 617 20.52 28.81 -13.41
N ARG A 618 21.75 29.30 -13.59
CA ARG A 618 22.16 29.96 -14.85
C ARG A 618 23.67 30.17 -14.87
N LYS A 619 24.37 29.30 -15.59
CA LYS A 619 25.65 29.55 -16.29
C LYS A 619 26.04 28.29 -17.05
N VAL A 620 25.90 28.28 -18.38
CA VAL A 620 26.92 27.81 -19.35
C VAL A 620 26.62 28.47 -20.70
N ALA A 621 27.70 28.76 -21.43
CA ALA A 621 27.90 29.69 -22.52
C ALA A 621 27.23 29.39 -23.87
N THR A 622 27.10 30.47 -24.64
CA THR A 622 26.81 30.54 -26.07
C THR A 622 28.04 30.26 -26.94
N THR A 623 27.91 29.46 -28.00
CA THR A 623 28.57 29.66 -29.33
C THR A 623 28.06 28.64 -30.39
N PRO A 624 28.12 28.95 -31.71
CA PRO A 624 27.21 28.39 -32.74
C PRO A 624 27.88 27.56 -33.87
N VAL A 625 27.04 27.15 -34.85
CA VAL A 625 27.35 26.62 -36.22
C VAL A 625 27.54 25.08 -36.23
N ALA A 626 27.02 24.24 -37.14
CA ALA A 626 26.73 24.37 -38.58
C ALA A 626 25.63 23.39 -39.08
N THR A 627 25.13 23.69 -40.28
CA THR A 627 24.31 22.92 -41.22
C THR A 627 24.75 21.47 -41.48
N PRO A 628 23.84 20.64 -42.04
CA PRO A 628 24.22 20.03 -43.32
C PRO A 628 23.13 20.07 -44.40
N VAL A 629 23.66 20.16 -45.61
CA VAL A 629 23.04 20.11 -46.93
C VAL A 629 22.73 18.65 -47.29
N ALA A 630 21.51 18.37 -47.76
CA ALA A 630 21.20 17.26 -48.68
C ALA A 630 19.90 17.65 -49.42
N THR A 631 19.88 17.82 -50.74
CA THR A 631 19.80 16.74 -51.75
C THR A 631 19.65 17.38 -53.15
N PRO A 632 19.91 16.63 -54.24
CA PRO A 632 19.12 16.85 -55.44
C PRO A 632 18.58 15.54 -56.03
N ALA A 633 17.28 15.47 -56.27
CA ALA A 633 16.69 14.53 -57.22
C ALA A 633 15.36 15.08 -57.77
N THR A 634 15.48 15.81 -58.87
CA THR A 634 14.69 15.74 -60.11
C THR A 634 13.22 15.25 -60.10
N ALA A 635 12.36 16.20 -60.47
CA ALA A 635 11.38 16.18 -61.57
C ALA A 635 10.21 15.16 -61.59
N ALA A 636 9.01 15.74 -61.55
CA ALA A 636 7.70 15.18 -61.88
C ALA A 636 7.54 14.84 -63.38
N PRO A 637 6.43 14.17 -63.77
CA PRO A 637 5.34 14.96 -64.36
C PRO A 637 3.90 14.56 -63.94
N ASN A 638 3.01 15.52 -64.22
CA ASN A 638 1.62 15.75 -63.79
C ASN A 638 0.53 14.68 -64.10
N PRO A 639 -0.66 14.79 -63.46
CA PRO A 639 -1.81 13.89 -63.59
C PRO A 639 -2.90 14.41 -64.54
N PRO A 640 -3.98 13.63 -64.81
CA PRO A 640 -5.23 14.16 -65.36
C PRO A 640 -6.39 14.20 -64.33
N ARG A 641 -7.00 15.38 -64.32
CA ARG A 641 -8.36 15.84 -63.94
C ARG A 641 -9.48 14.80 -63.70
N GLY A 642 -10.36 15.15 -62.77
CA GLY A 642 -11.80 15.23 -63.07
C GLY A 642 -12.81 15.17 -61.91
N VAL A 643 -13.54 16.29 -61.70
CA VAL A 643 -15.02 16.39 -61.48
C VAL A 643 -15.58 15.81 -60.14
N SER A 644 -16.43 16.41 -59.30
CA SER A 644 -17.20 17.68 -59.20
C SER A 644 -17.84 17.73 -57.81
N ALA A 645 -18.01 18.92 -57.24
CA ALA A 645 -18.91 19.20 -56.11
C ALA A 645 -19.94 20.25 -56.52
N PRO A 646 -21.16 20.27 -55.93
CA PRO A 646 -22.00 21.45 -55.93
C PRO A 646 -22.11 22.08 -54.54
N SER A 647 -22.00 23.41 -54.54
CA SER A 647 -22.35 24.34 -53.49
C SER A 647 -23.86 24.56 -53.39
N ALA A 648 -24.39 24.83 -52.20
CA ALA A 648 -25.48 25.80 -52.00
C ALA A 648 -25.55 26.30 -50.55
N THR A 649 -25.98 27.55 -50.45
CA THR A 649 -25.96 28.56 -49.38
C THR A 649 -27.07 28.45 -48.31
N PRO A 650 -27.04 29.30 -47.25
CA PRO A 650 -27.92 29.23 -46.08
C PRO A 650 -29.14 30.16 -46.14
N SER A 651 -30.18 29.89 -45.34
CA SER A 651 -31.31 30.80 -45.09
C SER A 651 -31.84 30.73 -43.65
N GLU A 652 -31.67 31.86 -42.95
CA GLU A 652 -32.57 32.64 -42.08
C GLU A 652 -33.68 32.04 -41.17
N CYS A 653 -33.74 32.65 -39.98
CA CYS A 653 -34.90 33.13 -39.19
C CYS A 653 -35.90 32.15 -38.53
N SER A 654 -35.94 32.16 -37.19
CA SER A 654 -37.15 32.57 -36.44
C SER A 654 -36.87 32.88 -34.97
N THR A 655 -37.37 34.03 -34.55
CA THR A 655 -37.51 34.60 -33.21
C THR A 655 -38.62 33.92 -32.42
N VAL A 656 -38.46 33.73 -31.10
CA VAL A 656 -39.57 33.74 -30.11
C VAL A 656 -39.10 34.40 -28.80
N VAL A 657 -39.92 35.34 -28.35
CA VAL A 657 -39.83 36.20 -27.16
C VAL A 657 -40.45 35.49 -25.93
N ARG A 658 -39.87 35.66 -24.72
CA ARG A 658 -40.64 36.04 -23.51
C ARG A 658 -39.77 36.41 -22.29
N HIS A 659 -40.33 37.36 -21.54
CA HIS A 659 -39.84 38.17 -20.42
C HIS A 659 -39.52 37.46 -19.10
N GLY A 660 -38.72 38.15 -18.27
CA GLY A 660 -38.74 38.06 -16.81
C GLY A 660 -37.66 38.89 -16.11
N GLN A 661 -37.96 40.14 -15.81
CA GLN A 661 -37.14 41.09 -15.02
C GLN A 661 -36.98 40.64 -13.55
N PHE A 662 -35.89 41.03 -12.86
CA PHE A 662 -35.97 41.87 -11.64
C PHE A 662 -34.60 42.46 -11.22
N ASN A 663 -34.59 43.80 -11.18
CA ASN A 663 -33.87 44.79 -10.38
C ASN A 663 -32.38 44.69 -9.98
N THR A 664 -31.69 45.72 -10.50
CA THR A 664 -30.54 46.48 -9.99
C THR A 664 -30.89 47.47 -8.87
N THR A 665 -29.93 47.72 -7.97
CA THR A 665 -29.66 48.99 -7.24
C THR A 665 -28.18 48.93 -6.83
N ALA A 666 -27.24 49.72 -7.38
CA ALA A 666 -26.95 51.15 -7.14
C ALA A 666 -26.61 51.43 -5.65
N CYS A 667 -25.63 52.21 -5.24
CA CYS A 667 -24.42 52.89 -5.76
C CYS A 667 -23.66 53.32 -4.47
N ASP A 668 -22.36 53.65 -4.57
CA ASP A 668 -21.77 54.90 -4.04
C ASP A 668 -20.29 54.72 -3.65
N GLU A 669 -19.48 55.51 -4.38
CA GLU A 669 -18.13 55.91 -4.07
C GLU A 669 -18.14 56.90 -2.89
N ALA A 670 -17.14 56.81 -2.03
CA ALA A 670 -16.70 57.93 -1.19
C ALA A 670 -15.18 57.86 -1.05
N THR A 671 -14.52 58.77 -1.75
CA THR A 671 -13.15 59.24 -1.50
C THR A 671 -13.16 60.12 -0.26
N ASP A 672 -12.30 59.85 0.71
CA ASP A 672 -11.93 60.85 1.71
C ASP A 672 -10.44 60.75 2.03
N ASP A 673 -9.73 61.79 1.59
CA ASP A 673 -8.32 62.09 1.88
C ASP A 673 -8.25 62.73 3.27
N SER A 674 -7.66 62.03 4.24
CA SER A 674 -7.09 62.69 5.41
C SER A 674 -5.92 61.88 5.98
N ASP A 675 -4.72 62.43 5.80
CA ASP A 675 -3.47 62.04 6.44
C ASP A 675 -3.52 62.38 7.94
N PRO A 676 -3.21 61.45 8.86
CA PRO A 676 -2.83 61.80 10.22
C PRO A 676 -1.35 61.47 10.49
N ASP A 677 -0.58 62.56 10.57
CA ASP A 677 0.44 62.86 11.58
C ASP A 677 1.34 61.71 12.09
N VAL A 678 2.54 61.63 11.51
CA VAL A 678 3.61 60.69 11.84
C VAL A 678 4.47 61.26 12.97
N SER A 679 4.03 61.16 14.22
CA SER A 679 4.93 61.34 15.37
C SER A 679 4.48 60.55 16.62
N SER A 680 4.53 59.22 16.57
CA SER A 680 4.64 58.35 17.77
C SER A 680 4.87 56.88 17.42
N TRP A 681 6.06 56.54 16.91
CA TRP A 681 6.38 55.16 16.48
C TRP A 681 7.66 54.63 17.10
N HIS A 682 7.72 54.44 18.43
CA HIS A 682 8.71 53.56 19.07
C HIS A 682 7.96 52.56 19.96
N GLY A 683 7.82 51.31 19.47
CA GLY A 683 7.31 50.16 20.24
C GLY A 683 6.21 49.30 19.60
N ARG A 684 5.45 49.79 18.60
CA ARG A 684 4.34 49.04 17.97
C ARG A 684 4.64 48.35 16.64
N GLY A 685 5.75 48.67 15.98
CA GLY A 685 6.02 48.22 14.60
C GLY A 685 6.17 46.70 14.41
N GLN A 686 6.62 45.96 15.44
CA GLN A 686 6.80 44.51 15.34
C GLN A 686 5.49 43.72 15.50
N GLN A 687 4.53 44.19 16.31
CA GLN A 687 3.22 43.54 16.42
C GLN A 687 2.34 43.83 15.21
N GLN A 688 2.38 45.06 14.69
CA GLN A 688 1.63 45.45 13.49
C GLN A 688 2.09 44.61 12.27
N SER A 689 3.40 44.49 12.06
CA SER A 689 3.95 43.71 10.94
C SER A 689 3.60 42.21 11.00
N LEU A 690 3.53 41.60 12.19
CA LEU A 690 3.06 40.21 12.32
C LEU A 690 1.57 40.05 12.02
N GLN A 691 0.74 41.03 12.41
CA GLN A 691 -0.68 41.03 12.08
C GLN A 691 -0.94 41.23 10.58
N ASP A 692 -0.12 42.06 9.93
CA ASP A 692 -0.18 42.27 8.48
C ASP A 692 0.20 40.98 7.71
N VAL A 693 1.19 40.23 8.21
CA VAL A 693 1.55 38.90 7.67
C VAL A 693 0.40 37.89 7.82
N LEU A 694 -0.29 37.86 8.96
CA LEU A 694 -1.46 37.00 9.15
C LEU A 694 -2.61 37.38 8.21
N ALA A 695 -2.88 38.67 8.06
CA ALA A 695 -3.91 39.18 7.15
C ALA A 695 -3.59 38.83 5.68
N PHE A 696 -2.31 38.90 5.28
CA PHE A 696 -1.85 38.49 3.95
C PHE A 696 -2.03 36.98 3.72
N LEU A 697 -1.72 36.13 4.70
CA LEU A 697 -1.93 34.69 4.61
C LEU A 697 -3.42 34.34 4.47
N ASP A 698 -4.28 35.00 5.26
CA ASP A 698 -5.74 34.84 5.17
C ASP A 698 -6.31 35.31 3.81
N GLN A 699 -5.73 36.37 3.23
CA GLN A 699 -6.07 36.81 1.87
C GLN A 699 -5.67 35.76 0.82
N LYS A 700 -4.47 35.19 0.91
CA LYS A 700 -3.99 34.18 -0.05
C LYS A 700 -4.79 32.88 0.02
N GLU A 701 -5.20 32.46 1.21
CA GLU A 701 -6.09 31.32 1.39
C GLU A 701 -7.46 31.53 0.69
N ARG A 702 -8.02 32.75 0.77
CA ARG A 702 -9.27 33.13 0.07
C ARG A 702 -9.10 33.16 -1.44
N GLU A 703 -8.01 33.73 -1.96
CA GLU A 703 -7.72 33.79 -3.40
C GLU A 703 -7.60 32.38 -4.00
N VAL A 704 -6.84 31.49 -3.36
CA VAL A 704 -6.68 30.08 -3.78
C VAL A 704 -8.04 29.36 -3.79
N SER A 705 -8.85 29.58 -2.76
CA SER A 705 -10.19 28.97 -2.66
C SER A 705 -11.17 29.47 -3.74
N MET A 706 -11.07 30.74 -4.12
CA MET A 706 -11.88 31.33 -5.19
C MET A 706 -11.50 30.80 -6.58
N ILE A 707 -10.20 30.74 -6.88
CA ILE A 707 -9.68 30.18 -8.15
C ILE A 707 -10.15 28.73 -8.29
N PHE A 708 -10.09 27.96 -7.21
CA PHE A 708 -10.53 26.57 -7.20
C PHE A 708 -12.03 26.42 -7.52
N SER A 709 -12.89 27.18 -6.84
CA SER A 709 -14.34 27.18 -7.08
C SER A 709 -14.66 27.52 -8.55
N LYS A 710 -13.97 28.51 -9.11
CA LYS A 710 -14.15 28.93 -10.51
C LYS A 710 -13.76 27.83 -11.50
N THR A 711 -12.59 27.22 -11.33
CA THR A 711 -12.10 26.14 -12.20
C THR A 711 -13.01 24.92 -12.17
N ARG A 712 -13.49 24.52 -10.98
CA ARG A 712 -14.45 23.43 -10.82
C ARG A 712 -15.76 23.70 -11.55
N ASN A 713 -16.31 24.91 -11.42
CA ASN A 713 -17.56 25.28 -12.08
C ASN A 713 -17.43 25.35 -13.61
N GLN A 714 -16.30 25.82 -14.13
CA GLN A 714 -16.02 25.83 -15.57
C GLN A 714 -15.93 24.41 -16.16
N LEU A 715 -15.32 23.48 -15.42
CA LEU A 715 -15.27 22.06 -15.81
C LEU A 715 -16.65 21.38 -15.80
N LEU A 716 -17.49 21.67 -14.80
CA LEU A 716 -18.86 21.16 -14.73
C LEU A 716 -19.74 21.71 -15.85
N GLN A 717 -19.53 22.97 -16.26
CA GLN A 717 -20.25 23.60 -17.38
C GLN A 717 -19.78 23.10 -18.76
N ALA A 718 -18.55 22.59 -18.87
CA ALA A 718 -18.02 22.03 -20.12
C ALA A 718 -18.47 20.58 -20.39
N MET A 719 -19.23 19.96 -19.47
CA MET A 719 -19.74 18.60 -19.64
C MET A 719 -20.86 18.56 -20.69
N PRO A 720 -20.73 17.81 -21.79
CA PRO A 720 -21.86 17.57 -22.69
C PRO A 720 -22.92 16.73 -21.97
N MET A 721 -24.16 17.19 -21.97
CA MET A 721 -25.31 16.43 -21.49
C MET A 721 -25.45 15.14 -22.33
N PRO A 722 -25.73 13.98 -21.72
CA PRO A 722 -25.96 12.77 -22.49
C PRO A 722 -27.17 12.96 -23.42
N PRO A 723 -27.09 12.51 -24.69
CA PRO A 723 -28.22 12.59 -25.60
C PRO A 723 -29.38 11.74 -25.05
N SER A 724 -30.60 12.29 -25.11
CA SER A 724 -31.82 11.59 -24.72
C SER A 724 -31.96 10.30 -25.54
N THR A 725 -32.10 9.17 -24.84
CA THR A 725 -32.25 7.87 -25.46
C THR A 725 -33.67 7.70 -25.98
N ASP A 726 -33.89 7.96 -27.28
CA ASP A 726 -35.06 7.43 -27.98
C ASP A 726 -34.77 5.98 -28.41
N GLY A 727 -35.61 5.07 -27.92
CA GLY A 727 -35.44 3.63 -28.04
C GLY A 727 -35.66 3.13 -29.47
N SER A 728 -34.60 2.64 -30.11
CA SER A 728 -34.72 1.59 -31.14
C SER A 728 -33.45 0.73 -31.18
N GLY A 729 -33.62 -0.58 -30.97
CA GLY A 729 -32.56 -1.53 -30.63
C GLY A 729 -31.86 -2.22 -31.81
N SER A 730 -31.58 -1.53 -32.92
CA SER A 730 -31.02 -2.19 -34.12
C SER A 730 -29.65 -1.67 -34.61
N ALA A 731 -28.84 -1.02 -33.75
CA ALA A 731 -27.56 -0.43 -34.18
C ALA A 731 -26.40 -0.65 -33.19
N VAL A 732 -26.23 -1.88 -32.67
CA VAL A 732 -25.23 -2.15 -31.60
C VAL A 732 -23.84 -2.49 -32.14
N THR A 733 -23.70 -3.04 -33.35
CA THR A 733 -22.39 -3.52 -33.85
C THR A 733 -21.56 -2.47 -34.59
N ALA A 734 -22.16 -1.48 -35.26
CA ALA A 734 -21.40 -0.40 -35.91
C ALA A 734 -20.95 0.71 -34.93
N ARG A 735 -21.53 0.77 -33.72
CA ARG A 735 -21.22 1.81 -32.71
C ARG A 735 -19.99 1.51 -31.85
N SER A 736 -19.49 0.28 -31.85
CA SER A 736 -18.31 -0.14 -31.07
C SER A 736 -17.03 0.58 -31.52
N ASP A 737 -16.82 0.67 -32.83
CA ASP A 737 -15.59 1.23 -33.38
C ASP A 737 -15.56 2.76 -33.29
N GLU A 738 -16.71 3.41 -33.52
CA GLU A 738 -16.86 4.86 -33.40
C GLU A 738 -16.82 5.33 -31.93
N ALA A 739 -17.36 4.52 -31.00
CA ALA A 739 -17.22 4.77 -29.57
C ALA A 739 -15.76 4.59 -29.11
N THR A 740 -15.04 3.61 -29.63
CA THR A 740 -13.61 3.38 -29.29
C THR A 740 -12.71 4.49 -29.84
N VAL A 741 -12.99 5.00 -31.05
CA VAL A 741 -12.28 6.15 -31.63
C VAL A 741 -12.58 7.44 -30.86
N ARG A 742 -13.84 7.73 -30.55
CA ARG A 742 -14.20 8.89 -29.69
C ARG A 742 -13.66 8.77 -28.28
N TRP A 743 -13.50 7.54 -27.75
CA TRP A 743 -12.88 7.32 -26.44
C TRP A 743 -11.37 7.59 -26.46
N ARG A 744 -10.67 7.28 -27.56
CA ARG A 744 -9.27 7.70 -27.74
C ARG A 744 -9.13 9.21 -27.94
N GLU A 745 -10.05 9.82 -28.70
CA GLU A 745 -9.98 11.26 -29.00
C GLU A 745 -10.38 12.16 -27.83
N PHE A 746 -11.33 11.73 -26.97
CA PHE A 746 -11.83 12.54 -25.86
C PHE A 746 -11.56 11.96 -24.47
N GLY A 747 -11.49 10.63 -24.32
CA GLY A 747 -11.35 9.97 -23.02
C GLY A 747 -9.97 10.14 -22.41
N GLU A 748 -8.91 9.87 -23.17
CA GLU A 748 -7.53 9.97 -22.66
C GLU A 748 -7.14 11.40 -22.23
N PRO A 749 -7.37 12.46 -23.03
CA PRO A 749 -7.10 13.84 -22.59
C PRO A 749 -7.95 14.25 -21.38
N PHE A 750 -9.19 13.75 -21.28
CA PHE A 750 -10.10 14.03 -20.18
C PHE A 750 -9.66 13.38 -18.86
N TYR A 751 -9.28 12.10 -18.88
CA TYR A 751 -8.75 11.43 -17.68
C TYR A 751 -7.40 12.03 -17.27
N ARG A 752 -6.59 12.46 -18.23
CA ARG A 752 -5.35 13.23 -17.96
C ARG A 752 -5.65 14.57 -17.29
N ALA A 753 -6.67 15.29 -17.74
CA ALA A 753 -7.11 16.55 -17.13
C ALA A 753 -7.65 16.34 -15.71
N ILE A 754 -8.44 15.30 -15.46
CA ILE A 754 -8.92 14.93 -14.11
C ILE A 754 -7.75 14.53 -13.20
N SER A 755 -6.79 13.77 -13.72
CA SER A 755 -5.60 13.35 -12.97
C SER A 755 -4.74 14.57 -12.57
N LEU A 756 -4.48 15.48 -13.52
CA LEU A 756 -3.80 16.75 -13.26
C LEU A 756 -4.57 17.63 -12.27
N GLN A 757 -5.90 17.66 -12.35
CA GLN A 757 -6.74 18.39 -11.41
C GLN A 757 -6.65 17.82 -9.98
N ARG A 758 -6.70 16.49 -9.83
CA ARG A 758 -6.53 15.83 -8.53
C ARG A 758 -5.12 16.04 -7.96
N GLN A 759 -4.10 16.06 -8.81
CA GLN A 759 -2.73 16.39 -8.40
C GLN A 759 -2.66 17.84 -7.89
N ARG A 760 -3.25 18.80 -8.62
CA ARG A 760 -3.34 20.20 -8.17
C ARG A 760 -4.15 20.36 -6.89
N GLU A 761 -5.22 19.58 -6.70
CA GLU A 761 -5.98 19.55 -5.44
C GLU A 761 -5.11 19.10 -4.26
N LYS A 762 -4.27 18.09 -4.47
CA LYS A 762 -3.33 17.59 -3.46
C LYS A 762 -2.23 18.62 -3.14
N GLU A 763 -1.62 19.22 -4.17
CA GLU A 763 -0.61 20.27 -4.00
C GLU A 763 -1.19 21.49 -3.25
N ASN A 764 -2.42 21.89 -3.58
CA ASN A 764 -3.11 22.98 -2.89
C ASN A 764 -3.49 22.63 -1.45
N GLN A 765 -3.86 21.37 -1.17
CA GLN A 765 -4.11 20.92 0.20
C GLN A 765 -2.83 20.97 1.04
N THR A 766 -1.69 20.53 0.49
CA THR A 766 -0.38 20.66 1.14
C THR A 766 0.00 22.12 1.39
N LEU A 767 -0.27 23.02 0.43
CA LEU A 767 -0.06 24.46 0.62
C LEU A 767 -0.93 25.03 1.77
N ARG A 768 -2.21 24.63 1.87
CA ARG A 768 -3.08 25.03 2.98
C ARG A 768 -2.56 24.55 4.33
N GLU A 769 -2.08 23.31 4.40
CA GLU A 769 -1.50 22.75 5.62
C GLU A 769 -0.21 23.46 6.04
N MET A 770 0.67 23.80 5.10
CA MET A 770 1.87 24.59 5.37
C MET A 770 1.53 26.00 5.87
N VAL A 771 0.55 26.67 5.25
CA VAL A 771 0.07 27.99 5.69
C VAL A 771 -0.53 27.91 7.09
N ALA A 772 -1.35 26.91 7.38
CA ALA A 772 -1.95 26.71 8.70
C ALA A 772 -0.88 26.43 9.77
N LEU A 773 0.15 25.64 9.47
CA LEU A 773 1.26 25.37 10.37
C LEU A 773 2.06 26.65 10.66
N LYS A 774 2.37 27.44 9.62
CA LYS A 774 3.08 28.72 9.79
C LYS A 774 2.26 29.75 10.56
N LYS A 775 0.94 29.78 10.35
CA LYS A 775 0.02 30.59 11.15
C LYS A 775 0.08 30.21 12.63
N LEU A 776 0.05 28.92 12.94
CA LEU A 776 0.15 28.43 14.33
C LEU A 776 1.51 28.75 14.99
N GLU A 777 2.62 28.62 14.25
CA GLU A 777 3.95 29.04 14.73
C GLU A 777 3.98 30.55 15.04
N LEU A 778 3.39 31.35 14.16
CA LEU A 778 3.34 32.79 14.30
C LEU A 778 2.47 33.22 15.50
N GLU A 779 1.32 32.59 15.70
CA GLU A 779 0.43 32.81 16.84
C GLU A 779 1.11 32.46 18.18
N LYS A 780 1.91 31.38 18.21
CA LYS A 780 2.73 31.02 19.38
C LYS A 780 3.78 32.10 19.70
N LEU A 781 4.47 32.60 18.69
CA LEU A 781 5.43 33.71 18.85
C LEU A 781 4.73 34.98 19.36
N LEU A 782 3.56 35.31 18.82
CA LEU A 782 2.76 36.47 19.23
C LEU A 782 2.31 36.36 20.68
N THR A 783 1.93 35.15 21.11
CA THR A 783 1.57 34.86 22.51
C THR A 783 2.77 34.99 23.44
N ALA A 784 3.93 34.47 23.05
CA ALA A 784 5.16 34.60 23.82
C ALA A 784 5.62 36.06 23.96
N LEU A 785 5.53 36.86 22.89
CA LEU A 785 5.85 38.29 22.90
C LEU A 785 4.90 39.08 23.83
N ARG A 786 3.60 38.75 23.83
CA ARG A 786 2.62 39.36 24.75
C ARG A 786 2.89 39.01 26.21
N ALA A 787 3.28 37.77 26.49
CA ALA A 787 3.63 37.33 27.84
C ALA A 787 4.92 38.00 28.35
N GLY A 788 5.94 38.14 27.48
CA GLY A 788 7.21 38.80 27.83
C GLY A 788 7.10 40.31 28.04
N SER A 789 6.09 40.97 27.45
CA SER A 789 5.90 42.42 27.61
C SER A 789 5.20 42.81 28.93
N GLN A 790 4.71 41.85 29.73
CA GLN A 790 4.03 42.11 31.01
C GLN A 790 4.95 42.12 32.24
N THR A 791 6.23 41.77 32.12
CA THR A 791 7.15 41.61 33.26
C THR A 791 8.12 42.77 33.50
N VAL A 792 7.77 44.00 33.09
CA VAL A 792 8.53 45.20 33.48
C VAL A 792 7.61 46.18 34.22
N LYS A 793 7.41 45.94 35.52
CA LYS A 793 7.00 46.96 36.48
C LYS A 793 7.86 46.85 37.75
N ALA A 794 8.66 47.90 37.94
CA ALA A 794 9.23 48.45 39.17
C ALA A 794 9.89 47.48 40.18
N VAL A 795 11.22 47.44 40.16
CA VAL A 795 12.02 47.17 41.37
C VAL A 795 12.54 48.51 41.87
N GLU A 796 12.01 48.96 43.00
CA GLU A 796 12.48 50.15 43.73
C GLU A 796 13.85 49.89 44.37
N HIS A 797 14.68 50.94 44.34
CA HIS A 797 15.98 51.03 45.00
C HIS A 797 15.87 50.96 46.54
N VAL A 798 16.67 50.09 47.16
CA VAL A 798 17.12 50.28 48.55
C VAL A 798 18.63 50.03 48.61
N GLY A 799 19.35 51.01 49.18
CA GLY A 799 20.81 51.08 49.27
C GLY A 799 21.44 50.21 50.37
N PRO A 800 22.77 50.32 50.58
CA PRO A 800 23.57 49.29 51.23
C PRO A 800 23.75 49.55 52.74
N SER A 801 23.84 48.46 53.51
CA SER A 801 24.42 48.47 54.85
C SER A 801 25.42 47.32 55.01
N SER A 802 26.49 47.67 55.70
CA SER A 802 27.75 46.99 55.96
C SER A 802 27.72 45.96 57.09
N GLU A 803 28.88 45.29 57.25
CA GLU A 803 29.36 44.54 58.44
C GLU A 803 28.83 43.10 58.61
N THR A 804 29.57 42.06 59.04
CA THR A 804 30.99 41.83 59.41
C THR A 804 31.20 40.30 59.53
N GLU A 805 32.46 39.89 59.37
CA GLU A 805 33.20 38.74 59.91
C GLU A 805 32.49 37.49 60.52
N GLY A 806 33.00 36.31 60.14
CA GLY A 806 32.85 35.08 60.94
C GLY A 806 33.13 33.78 60.19
N SER A 807 34.40 33.38 60.12
CA SER A 807 34.83 31.97 59.96
C SER A 807 35.06 31.37 61.39
N PRO A 808 35.31 30.07 61.64
CA PRO A 808 35.50 28.94 60.70
C PRO A 808 34.94 27.56 61.19
N LEU A 809 35.30 26.51 60.42
CA LEU A 809 35.59 25.10 60.80
C LEU A 809 34.49 24.00 60.82
N ALA A 810 34.83 22.96 60.05
CA ALA A 810 34.82 21.52 60.36
C ALA A 810 33.53 20.69 60.15
N GLY A 811 33.71 19.53 59.51
CA GLY A 811 32.86 18.35 59.75
C GLY A 811 32.57 17.50 58.52
N SER A 812 33.37 16.46 58.34
CA SER A 812 33.13 15.28 57.50
C SER A 812 31.84 14.51 57.86
N LEU A 813 31.07 14.10 56.85
CA LEU A 813 30.61 12.73 56.58
C LEU A 813 29.99 12.64 55.18
#